data_AF-A0A2S4ZBV3-F1
#
_entry.id   AF-A0A2S4ZBV3-F1
#
_cell.length_a   1.000
_cell.length_b   1.000
_cell.length_c   1.000
_cell.angle_alpha   90.00
_cell.angle_beta   90.00
_cell.angle_gamma   90.00
#
_symmetry.space_group_name_H-M   'P 1'
#
loop_
_entity.id
_entity.type
_entity.pdbx_description
1 polymer ?
#
loop_
_entity_poly.entity_id
_entity_poly.type
_entity_poly.pdbx_seq_one_letter_code
_entity_poly.pdbx_strand_id
1 'polypeptide(L)'
;MAEYGQCHSTELSESDRHRLLGEVVAALIRRTDEEATVDFRAPGEPAVFFELAGRDYAVTVVSVSGLDVAKAARAAVRAREQRSLGPGVRWVLVCARTPGRAVDDDLRAVVGGQGVLLDQDHLEAAVCGLASLAWLIRAAFRTPRPPYTPLHELLLQEPVEAAPPLSLPSRLSGPVTVPVRTEPGITASLVLAGQDWTSRPSGLALESPERALVTTESGLAEVNLRRGGLRWRLSLPGVHGAAVVLPDGAVFVLCGPAVVMWHGGVLRAVGGGFETNASLLTGPDGSVWVLSGSGATFGASTGSTLALTRLGDRAGDQQRFAIAFDAAVRSAAWLDERRFLLAAGGHSAVVDLAVGTSAGGREDWTVTPVSYPGHVARGGGDAVLVAGRAGSGIGVELHTLDAAARKSDAAAEIQLGEVLGLAQSPEGGPAYLLGALPTNDIGAIHPVLMKITGHFPAGSPVVEEQAPVHAADPYAEVRRRARGERDDYALEKFPLPGGAEGGMGIVHEALHKPTKTVVAFKKPKSLREKLTARMRHEVEVAQRLGGNRHVMPVLDFSPRGEWFVMPLAQATAEQLQPELQHDGDELRALVDAVAAALADAHRLGYLHRDIKPANILHLDGRWVLGDWGIVRRPHGQTTTPGRTGREIGTAEFRAPELSVDPHNATPSSDIYSLGKVIGWLLTGTEPEANVPLLPPPGSPWRAVVKQCSFREPSNRPQTIEEFLDLVEREMAARLELPIARAQELVQKAEDGDTEAARRLLALAADHGGDYELYLDALPRLDMDLAAPLLLANTEQALTLVAAMTGHVDGDGTGWPHYNEAKRAIAWLRGVADHAAREENWDLMEEAARGMCTWDAASNEYDQQDVTQDWLRALRGQAAQILAGALREHPGSARYYYKLARERSVDMAIRSAIAAATDR
;
A
#
# COMPACT_ATOMS: atom_id res chain seq x y z
N MET A 1 22.91 13.40 -4.74
CA MET A 1 23.49 12.25 -5.46
C MET A 1 24.53 12.69 -6.49
N ALA A 2 24.15 13.44 -7.54
CA ALA A 2 25.10 13.89 -8.58
C ALA A 2 26.29 14.71 -8.02
N GLU A 3 26.01 15.67 -7.13
CA GLU A 3 27.06 16.46 -6.44
C GLU A 3 27.99 15.57 -5.59
N TYR A 4 27.44 14.56 -4.92
CA TYR A 4 28.25 13.60 -4.16
C TYR A 4 29.15 12.76 -5.07
N GLY A 5 28.67 12.33 -6.24
CA GLY A 5 29.50 11.67 -7.25
C GLY A 5 30.70 12.51 -7.68
N GLN A 6 30.51 13.83 -7.84
CA GLN A 6 31.61 14.76 -8.16
C GLN A 6 32.66 14.83 -7.03
N CYS A 7 32.30 14.61 -5.76
CA CYS A 7 33.27 14.51 -4.67
C CYS A 7 34.27 13.35 -4.85
N HIS A 8 33.97 12.37 -5.70
CA HIS A 8 34.89 11.29 -6.05
C HIS A 8 35.78 11.60 -7.25
N SER A 9 35.44 12.62 -8.05
CA SER A 9 36.18 12.99 -9.26
C SER A 9 37.63 13.36 -8.96
N THR A 10 38.54 12.85 -9.79
CA THR A 10 39.95 13.24 -9.80
C THR A 10 40.20 14.59 -10.48
N GLU A 11 39.20 15.12 -11.21
CA GLU A 11 39.31 16.39 -11.94
C GLU A 11 39.23 17.61 -11.02
N LEU A 12 38.54 17.48 -9.87
CA LEU A 12 38.47 18.55 -8.87
C LEU A 12 39.74 18.60 -8.03
N SER A 13 40.15 19.80 -7.63
CA SER A 13 41.20 19.99 -6.62
C SER A 13 40.76 19.40 -5.28
N GLU A 14 41.71 19.05 -4.41
CA GLU A 14 41.37 18.57 -3.06
C GLU A 14 40.54 19.59 -2.27
N SER A 15 40.87 20.88 -2.40
CA SER A 15 40.12 21.97 -1.76
C SER A 15 38.69 22.08 -2.28
N ASP A 16 38.47 21.91 -3.59
CA ASP A 16 37.13 21.97 -4.18
C ASP A 16 36.28 20.76 -3.83
N ARG A 17 36.86 19.56 -3.83
CA ARG A 17 36.17 18.35 -3.33
C ARG A 17 35.74 18.51 -1.88
N HIS A 18 36.62 19.08 -1.07
CA HIS A 18 36.37 19.29 0.35
C HIS A 18 35.24 20.31 0.59
N ARG A 19 35.23 21.41 -0.18
CA ARG A 19 34.14 22.40 -0.16
C ARG A 19 32.82 21.80 -0.60
N LEU A 20 32.80 21.10 -1.74
CA LEU A 20 31.61 20.43 -2.28
C LEU A 20 31.06 19.40 -1.29
N LEU A 21 31.94 18.63 -0.63
CA LEU A 21 31.53 17.70 0.41
C LEU A 21 30.86 18.40 1.60
N GLY A 22 31.39 19.56 2.01
CA GLY A 22 30.76 20.40 3.03
C GLY A 22 29.36 20.88 2.62
N GLU A 23 29.19 21.31 1.36
CA GLU A 23 27.91 21.70 0.79
C GLU A 23 26.91 20.53 0.75
N VAL A 24 27.36 19.33 0.34
CA VAL A 24 26.54 18.11 0.35
C VAL A 24 26.08 17.75 1.76
N VAL A 25 26.99 17.77 2.75
CA VAL A 25 26.65 17.47 4.14
C VAL A 25 25.68 18.51 4.71
N ALA A 26 25.88 19.78 4.40
CA ALA A 26 24.95 20.84 4.79
C ALA A 26 23.57 20.65 4.16
N ALA A 27 23.50 20.31 2.87
CA ALA A 27 22.23 20.05 2.19
C ALA A 27 21.50 18.83 2.80
N LEU A 28 22.22 17.78 3.20
CA LEU A 28 21.65 16.63 3.90
C LEU A 28 21.09 16.99 5.28
N ILE A 29 21.75 17.89 6.01
CA ILE A 29 21.29 18.37 7.32
C ILE A 29 20.10 19.32 7.15
N ARG A 30 20.11 20.19 6.13
CA ARG A 30 19.01 21.12 5.83
C ARG A 30 17.68 20.47 5.49
N ARG A 31 17.69 19.20 5.09
CA ARG A 31 16.47 18.40 4.96
C ARG A 31 15.77 18.14 6.29
N THR A 32 16.47 18.31 7.40
CA THR A 32 15.96 18.10 8.76
C THR A 32 16.00 19.36 9.64
N ASP A 33 16.91 20.31 9.36
CA ASP A 33 17.03 21.60 10.04
C ASP A 33 17.33 22.70 9.01
N GLU A 34 16.30 23.46 8.62
CA GLU A 34 16.40 24.50 7.60
C GLU A 34 17.41 25.62 7.97
N GLU A 35 17.65 25.84 9.26
CA GLU A 35 18.54 26.89 9.79
C GLU A 35 20.03 26.48 9.81
N ALA A 36 20.36 25.27 9.33
CA ALA A 36 21.74 24.79 9.35
C ALA A 36 22.70 25.71 8.57
N THR A 37 23.76 26.14 9.27
CA THR A 37 24.76 27.08 8.76
C THR A 37 26.04 26.35 8.34
N VAL A 38 26.74 26.92 7.36
CA VAL A 38 28.01 26.39 6.85
C VAL A 38 29.09 27.45 7.00
N ASP A 39 30.18 27.13 7.69
CA ASP A 39 31.29 28.04 7.95
C ASP A 39 32.62 27.52 7.39
N PHE A 40 33.20 28.25 6.44
CA PHE A 40 34.46 27.93 5.76
C PHE A 40 35.56 28.95 6.14
N ARG A 41 36.28 28.73 7.24
CA ARG A 41 37.30 29.70 7.72
C ARG A 41 38.72 29.42 7.28
N ALA A 42 39.06 28.16 6.93
CA ALA A 42 40.41 27.78 6.53
C ALA A 42 40.39 26.67 5.45
N PRO A 43 41.44 26.57 4.61
CA PRO A 43 41.63 25.43 3.71
C PRO A 43 41.78 24.14 4.54
N GLY A 44 40.78 23.28 4.48
CA GLY A 44 40.76 22.00 5.22
C GLY A 44 39.73 21.90 6.36
N GLU A 45 38.98 22.97 6.68
CA GLU A 45 38.01 22.98 7.80
C GLU A 45 36.58 23.37 7.39
N PRO A 46 35.78 22.46 6.81
CA PRO A 46 34.36 22.66 6.58
C PRO A 46 33.67 22.22 7.87
N ALA A 47 33.12 23.19 8.58
CA ALA A 47 32.26 22.93 9.71
C ALA A 47 30.82 23.28 9.35
N VAL A 48 29.93 22.29 9.39
CA VAL A 48 28.48 22.52 9.36
C VAL A 48 28.02 22.61 10.81
N PHE A 49 27.35 23.70 11.15
CA PHE A 49 26.78 23.93 12.47
C PHE A 49 25.27 23.94 12.36
N PHE A 50 24.62 23.18 13.22
CA PHE A 50 23.17 23.03 13.19
C PHE A 50 22.64 22.68 14.58
N GLU A 51 21.37 22.97 14.82
CA GLU A 51 20.69 22.59 16.05
C GLU A 51 19.78 21.42 15.71
N LEU A 52 19.95 20.31 16.42
CA LEU A 52 19.02 19.20 16.30
C LEU A 52 18.46 18.86 17.66
N ALA A 53 17.19 19.21 17.82
CA ALA A 53 16.40 18.80 18.96
C ALA A 53 16.95 19.38 20.28
N GLY A 54 17.24 20.70 20.29
CA GLY A 54 17.75 21.44 21.46
C GLY A 54 19.22 21.21 21.78
N ARG A 55 20.00 20.64 20.84
CA ARG A 55 21.44 20.39 21.00
C ARG A 55 22.21 20.92 19.81
N ASP A 56 23.28 21.65 20.08
CA ASP A 56 24.19 22.13 19.06
C ASP A 56 25.10 21.01 18.56
N TYR A 57 25.20 20.89 17.25
CA TYR A 57 26.12 19.97 16.58
C TYR A 57 27.12 20.73 15.71
N ALA A 58 28.36 20.26 15.74
CA ALA A 58 29.41 20.70 14.84
C ALA A 58 29.91 19.50 14.04
N VAL A 59 29.71 19.53 12.72
CA VAL A 59 30.14 18.47 11.80
C VAL A 59 31.39 18.91 11.08
N THR A 60 32.47 18.16 11.20
CA THR A 60 33.66 18.34 10.39
C THR A 60 33.76 17.25 9.35
N VAL A 61 33.98 17.60 8.08
CA VAL A 61 34.11 16.63 7.00
C VAL A 61 35.57 16.45 6.59
N VAL A 62 35.93 15.24 6.15
CA VAL A 62 37.26 14.87 5.65
C VAL A 62 37.12 14.14 4.31
N SER A 63 37.79 14.66 3.28
CA SER A 63 37.73 14.15 1.90
C SER A 63 38.95 13.33 1.46
N VAL A 64 39.99 13.19 2.30
CA VAL A 64 41.19 12.39 2.01
C VAL A 64 40.93 10.88 2.18
N SER A 65 41.80 10.05 1.60
CA SER A 65 41.71 8.58 1.63
C SER A 65 43.02 7.93 2.09
N GLY A 66 42.95 6.71 2.63
CA GLY A 66 44.13 5.93 3.02
C GLY A 66 44.80 6.42 4.30
N LEU A 67 46.14 6.31 4.38
CA LEU A 67 46.92 6.64 5.58
C LEU A 67 46.82 8.12 6.01
N ASP A 68 46.39 9.01 5.10
CA ASP A 68 46.23 10.44 5.40
C ASP A 68 44.95 10.78 6.19
N VAL A 69 43.98 9.85 6.28
CA VAL A 69 42.71 10.08 6.97
C VAL A 69 42.93 10.39 8.45
N ALA A 70 43.72 9.59 9.17
CA ALA A 70 44.00 9.83 10.58
C ALA A 70 44.77 11.14 10.82
N LYS A 71 45.65 11.53 9.88
CA LYS A 71 46.36 12.81 9.93
C LYS A 71 45.40 13.99 9.75
N ALA A 72 44.50 13.91 8.78
CA ALA A 72 43.46 14.92 8.55
C ALA A 72 42.48 15.00 9.73
N ALA A 73 42.06 13.86 10.28
CA ALA A 73 41.22 13.80 11.48
C ALA A 73 41.91 14.48 12.69
N ARG A 74 43.20 14.22 12.92
CA ARG A 74 43.98 14.91 13.97
C ARG A 74 44.11 16.42 13.74
N ALA A 75 44.17 16.86 12.49
CA ALA A 75 44.18 18.29 12.17
C ALA A 75 42.80 18.91 12.48
N ALA A 76 41.72 18.24 12.09
CA ALA A 76 40.35 18.64 12.40
C ALA A 76 40.07 18.75 13.92
N VAL A 77 40.56 17.79 14.71
CA VAL A 77 40.44 17.84 16.19
C VAL A 77 41.19 19.04 16.77
N ARG A 78 42.43 19.29 16.33
CA ARG A 78 43.20 20.46 16.81
C ARG A 78 42.55 21.79 16.44
N ALA A 79 41.99 21.89 15.24
CA ALA A 79 41.23 23.05 14.80
C ALA A 79 39.99 23.30 15.68
N ARG A 80 39.27 22.23 16.06
CA ARG A 80 38.14 22.29 16.99
C ARG A 80 38.57 22.84 18.35
N GLU A 81 39.66 22.33 18.94
CA GLU A 81 40.16 22.79 20.24
C GLU A 81 40.50 24.28 20.21
N GLN A 82 41.07 24.78 19.11
CA GLN A 82 41.35 26.20 18.92
C GLN A 82 40.10 27.08 18.81
N ARG A 83 38.98 26.53 18.31
CA ARG A 83 37.70 27.24 18.17
C ARG A 83 36.94 27.47 19.47
N SER A 84 37.34 26.86 20.59
CA SER A 84 36.65 26.98 21.89
C SER A 84 35.12 26.79 21.77
N LEU A 85 34.68 25.69 21.13
CA LEU A 85 33.26 25.35 21.07
C LEU A 85 32.68 25.30 22.49
N GLY A 86 31.48 25.86 22.69
CA GLY A 86 30.85 25.94 24.01
C GLY A 86 30.69 24.57 24.69
N PRO A 87 30.61 24.52 26.04
CA PRO A 87 30.67 23.27 26.83
C PRO A 87 29.52 22.26 26.63
N GLY A 88 28.71 22.37 25.59
CA GLY A 88 27.62 21.43 25.25
C GLY A 88 27.56 20.99 23.78
N VAL A 89 28.44 21.51 22.92
CA VAL A 89 28.39 21.23 21.46
C VAL A 89 28.86 19.81 21.18
N ARG A 90 28.00 19.02 20.53
CA ARG A 90 28.30 17.66 20.09
C ARG A 90 29.06 17.67 18.78
N TRP A 91 30.17 16.96 18.73
CA TRP A 91 31.04 16.97 17.55
C TRP A 91 30.94 15.68 16.75
N VAL A 92 30.83 15.83 15.43
CA VAL A 92 30.73 14.73 14.47
C VAL A 92 31.85 14.85 13.46
N LEU A 93 32.60 13.78 13.25
CA LEU A 93 33.59 13.67 12.19
C LEU A 93 33.03 12.81 11.06
N VAL A 94 32.91 13.35 9.84
CA VAL A 94 32.45 12.62 8.65
C VAL A 94 33.63 12.33 7.73
N CYS A 95 33.95 11.05 7.51
CA CYS A 95 35.04 10.59 6.65
C CYS A 95 34.50 10.01 5.33
N ALA A 96 34.41 10.82 4.28
CA ALA A 96 33.69 10.48 3.05
C ALA A 96 34.38 9.42 2.14
N ARG A 97 35.62 9.01 2.45
CA ARG A 97 36.39 8.03 1.66
C ARG A 97 37.00 6.91 2.50
N THR A 98 36.46 6.69 3.69
CA THR A 98 36.89 5.62 4.60
C THR A 98 35.73 4.67 4.78
N PRO A 99 35.72 3.46 4.18
CA PRO A 99 34.67 2.49 4.43
C PRO A 99 34.79 1.93 5.85
N GLY A 100 33.71 1.41 6.42
CA GLY A 100 33.69 1.02 7.83
C GLY A 100 34.72 -0.04 8.23
N ARG A 101 35.03 -0.98 7.33
CA ARG A 101 36.10 -1.98 7.53
C ARG A 101 37.51 -1.39 7.64
N ALA A 102 37.72 -0.15 7.18
CA ALA A 102 39.00 0.54 7.24
C ALA A 102 39.12 1.47 8.48
N VAL A 103 38.10 1.53 9.34
CA VAL A 103 38.14 2.31 10.59
C VAL A 103 38.90 1.53 11.66
N ASP A 104 40.14 1.93 11.89
CA ASP A 104 41.06 1.33 12.88
C ASP A 104 41.00 2.02 14.26
N ASP A 105 41.75 1.47 15.22
CA ASP A 105 41.78 1.99 16.59
C ASP A 105 42.48 3.36 16.71
N ASP A 106 43.40 3.71 15.80
CA ASP A 106 44.01 5.05 15.77
C ASP A 106 42.95 6.10 15.42
N LEU A 107 42.16 5.85 14.38
CA LEU A 107 41.09 6.76 13.95
C LEU A 107 39.99 6.90 15.01
N ARG A 108 39.65 5.79 15.71
CA ARG A 108 38.73 5.82 16.86
C ARG A 108 39.29 6.63 18.03
N ALA A 109 40.58 6.47 18.33
CA ALA A 109 41.25 7.20 19.39
C ALA A 109 41.32 8.71 19.12
N VAL A 110 41.47 9.12 17.85
CA VAL A 110 41.46 10.53 17.45
C VAL A 110 40.15 11.22 17.81
N VAL A 111 39.01 10.52 17.71
CA VAL A 111 37.69 11.09 18.05
C VAL A 111 37.44 11.10 19.57
N GLY A 112 37.93 10.07 20.28
CA GLY A 112 37.87 9.99 21.74
C GLY A 112 36.44 10.02 22.32
N GLY A 113 36.30 10.28 23.62
CA GLY A 113 34.99 10.28 24.31
C GLY A 113 34.14 11.54 24.11
N GLN A 114 34.50 12.44 23.19
CA GLN A 114 33.89 13.77 23.03
C GLN A 114 33.26 14.02 21.65
N GLY A 115 33.06 12.96 20.85
CA GLY A 115 32.42 13.04 19.53
C GLY A 115 32.15 11.67 18.94
N VAL A 116 31.57 11.65 17.74
CA VAL A 116 31.28 10.42 16.99
C VAL A 116 31.85 10.49 15.57
N LEU A 117 32.25 9.34 15.04
CA LEU A 117 32.73 9.18 13.68
C LEU A 117 31.63 8.57 12.80
N LEU A 118 31.36 9.22 11.67
CA LEU A 118 30.58 8.68 10.57
C LEU A 118 31.52 8.45 9.39
N ASP A 119 31.50 7.24 8.86
CA ASP A 119 32.38 6.83 7.76
C ASP A 119 31.70 7.02 6.39
N GLN A 120 32.31 6.51 5.33
CA GLN A 120 31.74 6.58 3.98
C GLN A 120 30.40 5.85 3.89
N ASP A 121 30.26 4.68 4.52
CA ASP A 121 29.04 3.86 4.45
C ASP A 121 27.85 4.64 5.09
N HIS A 122 28.09 5.36 6.20
CA HIS A 122 27.09 6.24 6.82
C HIS A 122 26.68 7.41 5.92
N LEU A 123 27.65 8.06 5.29
CA LEU A 123 27.37 9.19 4.41
C LEU A 123 26.61 8.73 3.17
N GLU A 124 26.99 7.60 2.57
CA GLU A 124 26.30 7.02 1.42
C GLU A 124 24.85 6.62 1.78
N ALA A 125 24.62 6.08 2.98
CA ALA A 125 23.27 5.84 3.49
C ALA A 125 22.42 7.11 3.52
N ALA A 126 22.98 8.23 3.97
CA ALA A 126 22.30 9.53 3.97
C ALA A 126 22.05 10.08 2.56
N VAL A 127 23.06 10.03 1.70
CA VAL A 127 22.95 10.51 0.31
C VAL A 127 21.92 9.70 -0.48
N CYS A 128 21.83 8.39 -0.22
CA CYS A 128 20.87 7.50 -0.88
C CYS A 128 19.44 7.59 -0.32
N GLY A 129 19.26 8.22 0.84
CA GLY A 129 17.97 8.30 1.52
C GLY A 129 17.60 7.03 2.30
N LEU A 130 18.57 6.18 2.65
CA LEU A 130 18.37 5.02 3.50
C LEU A 130 18.08 5.43 4.96
N ALA A 131 18.77 6.48 5.44
CA ALA A 131 18.54 7.08 6.75
C ALA A 131 18.92 8.57 6.67
N SER A 132 18.26 9.46 7.41
CA SER A 132 18.68 10.87 7.42
C SER A 132 20.03 11.03 8.13
N LEU A 133 20.84 12.01 7.70
CA LEU A 133 22.13 12.27 8.35
C LEU A 133 21.94 12.67 9.82
N ALA A 134 20.90 13.44 10.13
CA ALA A 134 20.50 13.80 11.49
C ALA A 134 20.19 12.56 12.36
N TRP A 135 19.46 11.59 11.81
CA TRP A 135 19.17 10.34 12.51
C TRP A 135 20.45 9.54 12.79
N LEU A 136 21.33 9.40 11.79
CA LEU A 136 22.61 8.69 11.95
C LEU A 136 23.49 9.34 13.03
N ILE A 137 23.54 10.67 13.06
CA ILE A 137 24.24 11.43 14.10
C ILE A 137 23.63 11.12 15.47
N ARG A 138 22.31 11.22 15.65
CA ARG A 138 21.65 10.92 16.93
C ARG A 138 21.89 9.47 17.37
N ALA A 139 21.77 8.52 16.45
CA ALA A 139 21.94 7.09 16.71
C ALA A 139 23.37 6.73 17.14
N ALA A 140 24.37 7.42 16.57
CA ALA A 140 25.77 7.26 16.96
C ALA A 140 26.06 7.79 18.38
N PHE A 141 25.31 8.80 18.85
CA PHE A 141 25.44 9.36 20.21
C PHE A 141 24.65 8.62 21.30
N ARG A 142 23.86 7.58 20.97
CA ARG A 142 23.11 6.80 21.97
C ARG A 142 24.07 5.95 22.81
N THR A 143 24.14 6.20 24.11
CA THR A 143 24.88 5.35 25.06
C THR A 143 24.25 3.94 25.14
N PRO A 144 25.05 2.87 25.29
CA PRO A 144 26.45 2.81 25.70
C PRO A 144 27.47 2.68 24.53
N ARG A 145 27.24 3.32 23.37
CA ARG A 145 28.06 3.08 22.17
C ARG A 145 29.44 3.75 22.18
N PRO A 146 30.46 3.12 21.54
CA PRO A 146 31.78 3.69 21.34
C PRO A 146 31.78 4.87 20.34
N PRO A 147 32.89 5.62 20.20
CA PRO A 147 33.00 6.78 19.30
C PRO A 147 32.75 6.48 17.82
N TYR A 148 32.72 5.21 17.43
CA TYR A 148 32.37 4.75 16.10
C TYR A 148 31.50 3.49 16.21
N THR A 149 30.34 3.51 15.57
CA THR A 149 29.46 2.34 15.44
C THR A 149 29.29 2.05 13.96
N PRO A 150 29.56 0.84 13.45
CA PRO A 150 29.33 0.51 12.04
C PRO A 150 27.87 0.69 11.63
N LEU A 151 27.64 1.09 10.38
CA LEU A 151 26.29 1.36 9.87
C LEU A 151 25.30 0.21 10.10
N HIS A 152 25.74 -1.04 9.90
CA HIS A 152 24.89 -2.20 10.07
C HIS A 152 24.46 -2.40 11.54
N GLU A 153 25.27 -2.02 12.53
CA GLU A 153 24.86 -2.07 13.94
C GLU A 153 23.87 -0.95 14.30
N LEU A 154 23.82 0.13 13.51
CA LEU A 154 22.84 1.20 13.67
C LEU A 154 21.48 0.80 13.07
N LEU A 155 21.49 0.17 11.90
CA LEU A 155 20.28 -0.07 11.10
C LEU A 155 19.64 -1.44 11.33
N LEU A 156 20.45 -2.48 11.56
CA LEU A 156 19.91 -3.83 11.74
C LEU A 156 19.26 -3.95 13.11
N GLN A 157 18.05 -4.51 13.11
CA GLN A 157 17.29 -4.76 14.33
C GLN A 157 17.26 -6.25 14.62
N GLU A 158 17.21 -6.61 15.91
CA GLU A 158 16.79 -7.97 16.25
C GLU A 158 15.31 -8.13 15.87
N PRO A 159 14.94 -9.17 15.11
CA PRO A 159 13.58 -9.36 14.68
C PRO A 159 12.68 -9.62 15.90
N VAL A 160 11.62 -8.82 16.05
CA VAL A 160 10.66 -8.89 17.17
C VAL A 160 9.96 -10.27 17.22
N GLU A 161 9.73 -10.89 16.06
CA GLU A 161 9.21 -12.25 15.92
C GLU A 161 9.94 -13.03 14.81
N ALA A 162 10.00 -14.36 14.94
CA ALA A 162 10.50 -15.21 13.86
C ALA A 162 9.44 -15.29 12.75
N ALA A 163 9.81 -14.98 11.50
CA ALA A 163 8.88 -15.12 10.37
C ALA A 163 8.34 -16.57 10.29
N PRO A 164 7.03 -16.77 10.10
CA PRO A 164 6.44 -18.11 10.13
C PRO A 164 7.05 -19.02 9.05
N PRO A 165 7.40 -20.28 9.37
CA PRO A 165 8.15 -21.12 8.45
C PRO A 165 7.28 -21.57 7.26
N LEU A 166 7.87 -21.53 6.06
CA LEU A 166 7.36 -22.27 4.91
C LEU A 166 7.69 -23.75 5.07
N SER A 167 6.68 -24.62 5.02
CA SER A 167 6.83 -26.07 5.26
C SER A 167 6.49 -26.88 4.02
N LEU A 168 7.09 -28.09 3.94
CA LEU A 168 6.68 -29.07 2.95
C LEU A 168 5.21 -29.45 3.16
N PRO A 169 4.41 -29.67 2.09
CA PRO A 169 3.00 -30.05 2.21
C PRO A 169 2.76 -31.28 3.10
N SER A 170 3.70 -32.23 3.10
CA SER A 170 3.65 -33.45 3.93
C SER A 170 3.81 -33.21 5.43
N ARG A 171 4.22 -32.01 5.86
CA ARG A 171 4.44 -31.67 7.28
C ARG A 171 3.35 -30.77 7.86
N LEU A 172 2.35 -30.40 7.07
CA LEU A 172 1.25 -29.54 7.51
C LEU A 172 0.14 -30.37 8.18
N SER A 173 -0.57 -29.76 9.12
CA SER A 173 -1.65 -30.40 9.88
C SER A 173 -2.90 -30.73 9.05
N GLY A 174 -2.94 -30.35 7.76
CA GLY A 174 -4.03 -30.61 6.83
C GLY A 174 -3.56 -30.52 5.37
N PRO A 175 -4.33 -31.07 4.42
CA PRO A 175 -3.97 -31.04 3.00
C PRO A 175 -4.10 -29.63 2.44
N VAL A 176 -3.00 -29.06 1.95
CA VAL A 176 -3.00 -27.82 1.17
C VAL A 176 -2.99 -28.19 -0.30
N THR A 177 -4.05 -27.83 -1.03
CA THR A 177 -4.17 -28.04 -2.47
C THR A 177 -4.33 -26.72 -3.18
N VAL A 178 -3.50 -26.48 -4.20
CA VAL A 178 -3.63 -25.34 -5.11
C VAL A 178 -4.10 -25.87 -6.45
N PRO A 179 -5.34 -25.61 -6.87
CA PRO A 179 -5.81 -25.98 -8.20
C PRO A 179 -4.98 -25.30 -9.29
N VAL A 180 -4.54 -26.08 -10.29
CA VAL A 180 -3.75 -25.58 -11.41
C VAL A 180 -4.27 -26.16 -12.72
N ARG A 181 -4.29 -25.33 -13.77
CA ARG A 181 -4.41 -25.75 -15.16
C ARG A 181 -3.14 -25.36 -15.88
N THR A 182 -2.56 -26.28 -16.65
CA THR A 182 -1.34 -26.02 -17.43
C THR A 182 -1.55 -26.39 -18.89
N GLU A 183 -0.85 -25.71 -19.77
CA GLU A 183 -0.74 -26.13 -21.17
C GLU A 183 0.11 -27.42 -21.30
N PRO A 184 -0.07 -28.20 -22.38
CA PRO A 184 0.69 -29.43 -22.60
C PRO A 184 2.21 -29.21 -22.54
N GLY A 185 2.90 -30.03 -21.74
CA GLY A 185 4.35 -29.94 -21.53
C GLY A 185 4.78 -29.04 -20.36
N ILE A 186 3.84 -28.27 -19.78
CA ILE A 186 4.09 -27.43 -18.61
C ILE A 186 3.58 -28.13 -17.34
N THR A 187 4.39 -28.12 -16.29
CA THR A 187 4.01 -28.65 -14.97
C THR A 187 4.16 -27.55 -13.92
N ALA A 188 3.14 -27.38 -13.09
CA ALA A 188 3.13 -26.48 -11.95
C ALA A 188 2.75 -27.26 -10.68
N SER A 189 3.59 -27.21 -9.65
CA SER A 189 3.47 -28.05 -8.45
C SER A 189 3.75 -27.27 -7.18
N LEU A 190 3.01 -27.56 -6.11
CA LEU A 190 3.22 -26.97 -4.79
C LEU A 190 4.50 -27.54 -4.16
N VAL A 191 5.44 -26.67 -3.79
CA VAL A 191 6.71 -27.06 -3.15
C VAL A 191 6.67 -26.80 -1.65
N LEU A 192 6.22 -25.61 -1.25
CA LEU A 192 6.12 -25.20 0.15
C LEU A 192 4.80 -24.45 0.38
N ALA A 193 4.26 -24.56 1.59
CA ALA A 193 3.17 -23.71 2.05
C ALA A 193 3.44 -23.26 3.49
N GLY A 194 3.10 -22.01 3.80
CA GLY A 194 3.25 -21.40 5.10
C GLY A 194 1.98 -21.48 5.94
N GLN A 195 2.15 -21.24 7.24
CA GLN A 195 1.08 -20.74 8.09
C GLN A 195 0.82 -19.26 7.79
N ASP A 196 -0.12 -18.68 8.51
CA ASP A 196 -0.57 -17.30 8.39
C ASP A 196 0.59 -16.36 8.69
N TRP A 197 0.96 -15.55 7.70
CA TRP A 197 1.92 -14.47 7.84
C TRP A 197 1.17 -13.20 8.19
N THR A 198 1.71 -12.48 9.17
CA THR A 198 1.22 -11.16 9.62
C THR A 198 1.73 -10.02 8.75
N SER A 199 2.75 -10.26 7.91
CA SER A 199 3.32 -9.27 6.99
C SER A 199 3.33 -9.80 5.56
N ARG A 200 3.03 -8.91 4.61
CA ARG A 200 2.93 -9.24 3.19
C ARG A 200 4.31 -9.33 2.55
N PRO A 201 4.67 -10.46 1.91
CA PRO A 201 5.87 -10.53 1.09
C PRO A 201 5.76 -9.59 -0.11
N SER A 202 6.86 -8.96 -0.49
CA SER A 202 6.91 -8.04 -1.63
C SER A 202 7.88 -8.49 -2.73
N GLY A 203 8.56 -9.62 -2.56
CA GLY A 203 9.49 -10.12 -3.56
C GLY A 203 9.99 -11.53 -3.31
N LEU A 204 10.45 -12.15 -4.40
CA LEU A 204 11.09 -13.47 -4.43
C LEU A 204 12.36 -13.39 -5.28
N ALA A 205 13.45 -13.97 -4.79
CA ALA A 205 14.70 -14.14 -5.53
C ALA A 205 15.26 -15.54 -5.32
N LEU A 206 16.03 -16.05 -6.28
CA LEU A 206 16.69 -17.35 -6.18
C LEU A 206 18.20 -17.17 -6.04
N GLU A 207 18.76 -17.64 -4.94
CA GLU A 207 20.22 -17.68 -4.72
C GLU A 207 20.81 -18.94 -5.36
N SER A 208 20.12 -20.07 -5.23
CA SER A 208 20.56 -21.36 -5.78
C SER A 208 19.35 -22.27 -6.01
N PRO A 209 19.51 -23.43 -6.68
CA PRO A 209 18.43 -24.41 -6.84
C PRO A 209 17.80 -24.91 -5.52
N GLU A 210 18.46 -24.68 -4.38
CA GLU A 210 18.00 -25.12 -3.06
C GLU A 210 17.61 -23.97 -2.13
N ARG A 211 17.89 -22.71 -2.50
CA ARG A 211 17.73 -21.54 -1.63
C ARG A 211 17.09 -20.38 -2.36
N ALA A 212 16.03 -19.84 -1.76
CA ALA A 212 15.34 -18.63 -2.19
C ALA A 212 15.43 -17.56 -1.10
N LEU A 213 15.34 -16.29 -1.51
CA LEU A 213 15.14 -15.16 -0.62
C LEU A 213 13.71 -14.64 -0.81
N VAL A 214 13.01 -14.42 0.29
CA VAL A 214 11.70 -13.77 0.33
C VAL A 214 11.87 -12.41 1.00
N THR A 215 11.41 -11.35 0.35
CA THR A 215 11.43 -9.99 0.89
C THR A 215 10.15 -9.74 1.68
N THR A 216 10.29 -9.31 2.93
CA THR A 216 9.18 -8.90 3.80
C THR A 216 9.48 -7.54 4.41
N GLU A 217 8.49 -6.91 5.05
CA GLU A 217 8.67 -5.59 5.69
C GLU A 217 9.77 -5.58 6.77
N SER A 218 10.06 -6.74 7.38
CA SER A 218 11.08 -6.87 8.43
C SER A 218 12.48 -7.21 7.88
N GLY A 219 12.61 -7.57 6.60
CA GLY A 219 13.90 -7.94 6.02
C GLY A 219 13.86 -8.98 4.90
N LEU A 220 15.03 -9.59 4.65
CA LEU A 220 15.18 -10.71 3.73
C LEU A 220 15.27 -12.03 4.50
N ALA A 221 14.34 -12.92 4.17
CA ALA A 221 14.24 -14.26 4.71
C ALA A 221 14.79 -15.30 3.73
N GLU A 222 15.77 -16.08 4.14
CA GLU A 222 16.29 -17.24 3.40
C GLU A 222 15.38 -18.45 3.64
N VAL A 223 14.93 -19.08 2.55
CA VAL A 223 14.05 -20.25 2.54
C VAL A 223 14.77 -21.44 1.91
N ASN A 224 14.78 -22.58 2.61
CA ASN A 224 15.30 -23.82 2.05
C ASN A 224 14.23 -24.55 1.24
N LEU A 225 14.41 -24.61 -0.08
CA LEU A 225 13.41 -25.16 -1.01
C LEU A 225 13.21 -26.67 -0.86
N ARG A 226 14.18 -27.41 -0.30
CA ARG A 226 14.09 -28.87 -0.12
C ARG A 226 13.50 -29.27 1.23
N ARG A 227 13.85 -28.55 2.29
CA ARG A 227 13.51 -28.92 3.67
C ARG A 227 12.37 -28.09 4.25
N GLY A 228 12.03 -26.97 3.60
CA GLY A 228 11.30 -25.89 4.23
C GLY A 228 12.12 -25.23 5.34
N GLY A 229 11.48 -24.35 6.10
CA GLY A 229 12.11 -23.51 7.11
C GLY A 229 12.56 -22.17 6.54
N LEU A 230 12.73 -21.23 7.47
CA LEU A 230 13.01 -19.84 7.17
C LEU A 230 14.06 -19.32 8.17
N ARG A 231 15.04 -18.56 7.66
CA ARG A 231 16.06 -17.89 8.48
C ARG A 231 16.27 -16.46 7.98
N TRP A 232 16.36 -15.49 8.88
CA TRP A 232 16.74 -14.13 8.51
C TRP A 232 18.15 -14.08 7.94
N ARG A 233 18.26 -13.59 6.69
CA ARG A 233 19.53 -13.29 6.02
C ARG A 233 19.96 -11.84 6.28
N LEU A 234 18.99 -10.94 6.30
CA LEU A 234 19.16 -9.51 6.56
C LEU A 234 17.92 -8.98 7.28
N SER A 235 18.04 -8.60 8.55
CA SER A 235 16.95 -7.99 9.33
C SER A 235 17.00 -6.47 9.21
N LEU A 236 16.57 -5.97 8.05
CA LEU A 236 16.54 -4.55 7.73
C LEU A 236 15.09 -4.15 7.44
N PRO A 237 14.43 -3.41 8.34
CA PRO A 237 13.06 -2.95 8.12
C PRO A 237 12.95 -2.01 6.92
N GLY A 238 11.80 -2.03 6.25
CA GLY A 238 11.51 -1.14 5.12
C GLY A 238 12.07 -1.61 3.77
N VAL A 239 12.60 -2.84 3.71
CA VAL A 239 12.98 -3.45 2.44
C VAL A 239 11.74 -3.87 1.64
N HIS A 240 11.81 -3.75 0.32
CA HIS A 240 10.70 -4.13 -0.56
C HIS A 240 11.16 -4.59 -1.95
N GLY A 241 10.29 -5.32 -2.64
CA GLY A 241 10.54 -5.79 -4.00
C GLY A 241 11.47 -7.01 -4.04
N ALA A 242 11.66 -7.57 -5.24
CA ALA A 242 12.58 -8.69 -5.43
C ALA A 242 14.04 -8.26 -5.22
N ALA A 243 14.77 -9.04 -4.43
CA ALA A 243 16.22 -8.88 -4.29
C ALA A 243 16.96 -9.38 -5.54
N VAL A 244 18.16 -8.85 -5.78
CA VAL A 244 19.10 -9.39 -6.76
C VAL A 244 20.26 -10.04 -6.02
N VAL A 245 20.58 -11.30 -6.37
CA VAL A 245 21.69 -12.03 -5.76
C VAL A 245 22.75 -12.30 -6.83
N LEU A 246 23.96 -11.80 -6.61
CA LEU A 246 25.08 -12.01 -7.51
C LEU A 246 25.81 -13.34 -7.21
N PRO A 247 26.58 -13.91 -8.15
CA PRO A 247 27.28 -15.19 -7.96
C PRO A 247 28.30 -15.20 -6.82
N ASP A 248 28.85 -14.04 -6.44
CA ASP A 248 29.75 -13.88 -5.30
C ASP A 248 29.01 -13.87 -3.94
N GLY A 249 27.68 -13.94 -3.96
CA GLY A 249 26.82 -13.92 -2.78
C GLY A 249 26.47 -12.52 -2.28
N ALA A 250 26.80 -11.45 -3.03
CA ALA A 250 26.28 -10.12 -2.76
C ALA A 250 24.78 -10.05 -3.03
N VAL A 251 24.03 -9.47 -2.08
CA VAL A 251 22.57 -9.33 -2.16
C VAL A 251 22.23 -7.84 -2.25
N PHE A 252 21.45 -7.47 -3.25
CA PHE A 252 20.94 -6.13 -3.46
C PHE A 252 19.44 -6.11 -3.23
N VAL A 253 18.93 -5.15 -2.48
CA VAL A 253 17.50 -4.98 -2.20
C VAL A 253 17.16 -3.50 -2.09
N LEU A 254 15.95 -3.12 -2.48
CA LEU A 254 15.46 -1.77 -2.25
C LEU A 254 15.03 -1.60 -0.78
N CYS A 255 15.30 -0.44 -0.21
CA CYS A 255 14.89 -0.05 1.14
C CYS A 255 14.48 1.43 1.10
N GLY A 256 13.17 1.68 1.10
CA GLY A 256 12.63 3.01 0.75
C GLY A 256 13.19 3.48 -0.61
N PRO A 257 13.70 4.72 -0.71
CA PRO A 257 14.23 5.25 -1.97
C PRO A 257 15.65 4.75 -2.31
N ALA A 258 16.27 3.93 -1.45
CA ALA A 258 17.65 3.49 -1.57
C ALA A 258 17.78 2.05 -2.08
N VAL A 259 18.92 1.73 -2.70
CA VAL A 259 19.34 0.35 -2.96
C VAL A 259 20.46 0.00 -2.00
N VAL A 260 20.25 -1.07 -1.24
CA VAL A 260 21.18 -1.58 -0.23
C VAL A 260 21.84 -2.83 -0.75
N MET A 261 23.17 -2.87 -0.65
CA MET A 261 23.99 -4.04 -0.88
C MET A 261 24.40 -4.64 0.46
N TRP A 262 24.18 -5.94 0.62
CA TRP A 262 24.67 -6.77 1.71
C TRP A 262 25.63 -7.84 1.18
N HIS A 263 26.89 -7.79 1.62
CA HIS A 263 27.90 -8.77 1.21
C HIS A 263 28.90 -9.03 2.33
N GLY A 264 29.07 -10.30 2.72
CA GLY A 264 30.06 -10.71 3.72
C GLY A 264 29.94 -9.99 5.08
N GLY A 265 28.74 -9.64 5.52
CA GLY A 265 28.52 -8.90 6.77
C GLY A 265 28.63 -7.38 6.66
N VAL A 266 28.79 -6.84 5.45
CA VAL A 266 28.87 -5.39 5.21
C VAL A 266 27.59 -4.92 4.52
N LEU A 267 27.00 -3.87 5.08
CA LEU A 267 25.85 -3.17 4.54
C LEU A 267 26.31 -1.85 3.93
N ARG A 268 25.93 -1.58 2.68
CA ARG A 268 26.16 -0.28 2.00
C ARG A 268 24.94 0.17 1.23
N ALA A 269 24.74 1.48 1.15
CA ALA A 269 23.81 2.06 0.19
C ALA A 269 24.56 2.40 -1.10
N VAL A 270 24.12 1.83 -2.22
CA VAL A 270 24.79 1.96 -3.54
C VAL A 270 23.97 2.77 -4.55
N GLY A 271 22.70 2.97 -4.25
CA GLY A 271 21.70 3.60 -5.12
C GLY A 271 20.73 4.44 -4.31
N GLY A 272 20.21 5.55 -4.84
CA GLY A 272 19.18 6.30 -4.13
C GLY A 272 18.45 7.37 -4.93
N GLY A 273 17.29 7.80 -4.43
CA GLY A 273 16.38 8.72 -5.12
C GLY A 273 15.42 8.01 -6.06
N PHE A 274 15.13 6.74 -5.78
CA PHE A 274 14.14 5.94 -6.51
C PHE A 274 12.76 6.07 -5.88
N GLU A 275 11.73 5.83 -6.68
CA GLU A 275 10.34 5.85 -6.22
C GLU A 275 9.94 4.53 -5.57
N THR A 276 8.82 4.53 -4.84
CA THR A 276 8.30 3.36 -4.15
C THR A 276 7.92 2.20 -5.07
N ASN A 277 7.65 2.48 -6.35
CA ASN A 277 7.35 1.45 -7.34
C ASN A 277 8.59 0.89 -8.06
N ALA A 278 9.80 1.24 -7.61
CA ALA A 278 11.02 0.79 -8.25
C ALA A 278 11.22 -0.73 -8.11
N SER A 279 11.94 -1.31 -9.08
CA SER A 279 12.29 -2.74 -9.06
C SER A 279 13.74 -2.96 -9.49
N LEU A 280 14.37 -3.99 -8.92
CA LEU A 280 15.74 -4.37 -9.24
C LEU A 280 15.79 -5.39 -10.36
N LEU A 281 16.82 -5.28 -11.18
CA LEU A 281 17.05 -6.11 -12.35
C LEU A 281 18.52 -6.54 -12.39
N THR A 282 18.77 -7.79 -12.78
CA THR A 282 20.13 -8.25 -13.09
C THR A 282 20.41 -7.99 -14.57
N GLY A 283 21.43 -7.18 -14.83
CA GLY A 283 21.95 -6.90 -16.15
C GLY A 283 22.71 -8.10 -16.76
N PRO A 284 22.94 -8.08 -18.07
CA PRO A 284 23.57 -9.18 -18.80
C PRO A 284 25.04 -9.40 -18.41
N ASP A 285 25.74 -8.35 -18.01
CA ASP A 285 27.12 -8.38 -17.50
C ASP A 285 27.19 -8.63 -15.97
N GLY A 286 26.08 -9.00 -15.34
CA GLY A 286 25.97 -9.15 -13.89
C GLY A 286 25.89 -7.83 -13.12
N SER A 287 25.77 -6.68 -13.81
CA SER A 287 25.51 -5.40 -13.14
C SER A 287 24.09 -5.32 -12.59
N VAL A 288 23.88 -4.46 -11.58
CA VAL A 288 22.56 -4.27 -10.96
C VAL A 288 21.92 -3.01 -11.54
N TRP A 289 20.65 -3.11 -11.91
CA TRP A 289 19.88 -2.02 -12.48
C TRP A 289 18.61 -1.78 -11.69
N VAL A 290 18.10 -0.56 -11.77
CA VAL A 290 16.85 -0.13 -11.12
C VAL A 290 15.91 0.41 -12.19
N LEU A 291 14.73 -0.18 -12.29
CA LEU A 291 13.61 0.40 -13.01
C LEU A 291 12.83 1.28 -12.03
N SER A 292 12.55 2.54 -12.39
CA SER A 292 11.81 3.49 -11.54
C SER A 292 10.89 4.38 -12.40
N GLY A 293 9.76 4.82 -11.84
CA GLY A 293 8.74 5.57 -12.57
C GLY A 293 7.67 4.65 -13.20
N SER A 294 6.61 5.22 -13.76
CA SER A 294 5.43 4.45 -14.19
C SER A 294 5.11 4.54 -15.69
N GLY A 295 5.69 5.48 -16.44
CA GLY A 295 5.51 5.64 -17.90
C GLY A 295 4.15 6.19 -18.34
N ALA A 296 3.08 6.01 -17.57
CA ALA A 296 1.74 6.50 -17.90
C ALA A 296 1.64 8.03 -17.75
N THR A 297 1.43 8.75 -18.85
CA THR A 297 1.26 10.22 -18.84
C THR A 297 -0.18 10.70 -18.64
N PHE A 298 -1.16 9.79 -18.61
CA PHE A 298 -2.55 10.14 -18.39
C PHE A 298 -2.95 10.07 -16.91
N GLY A 299 -2.96 11.21 -16.22
CA GLY A 299 -3.82 11.43 -15.05
C GLY A 299 -3.17 11.88 -13.73
N ALA A 300 -1.85 12.00 -13.63
CA ALA A 300 -1.19 12.53 -12.43
C ALA A 300 -0.35 13.77 -12.79
N SER A 301 -0.68 14.91 -12.21
CA SER A 301 0.07 16.17 -12.33
C SER A 301 1.45 16.15 -11.63
N THR A 302 2.06 14.97 -11.43
CA THR A 302 3.36 14.79 -10.76
C THR A 302 4.20 13.58 -11.26
N GLY A 303 3.75 12.81 -12.26
CA GLY A 303 4.37 11.52 -12.62
C GLY A 303 5.80 11.64 -13.16
N SER A 304 6.78 11.03 -12.47
CA SER A 304 8.17 11.01 -12.91
C SER A 304 8.35 10.24 -14.23
N THR A 305 9.38 10.65 -14.99
CA THR A 305 9.77 9.96 -16.22
C THR A 305 10.30 8.57 -15.88
N LEU A 306 9.67 7.54 -16.47
CA LEU A 306 10.13 6.15 -16.47
C LEU A 306 11.62 6.13 -16.82
N ALA A 307 12.41 5.44 -16.01
CA ALA A 307 13.85 5.36 -16.22
C ALA A 307 14.42 4.03 -15.80
N LEU A 308 15.44 3.61 -16.53
CA LEU A 308 16.30 2.49 -16.18
C LEU A 308 17.64 3.07 -15.69
N THR A 309 18.06 2.72 -14.48
CA THR A 309 19.28 3.27 -13.87
C THR A 309 20.26 2.14 -13.59
N ARG A 310 21.44 2.18 -14.22
CA ARG A 310 22.55 1.28 -13.89
C ARG A 310 23.20 1.75 -12.60
N LEU A 311 23.35 0.85 -11.63
CA LEU A 311 24.12 1.13 -10.42
C LEU A 311 25.62 0.95 -10.72
N GLY A 312 26.43 1.84 -10.16
CA GLY A 312 27.88 1.72 -10.17
C GLY A 312 28.41 1.09 -8.88
N ASP A 313 29.73 1.10 -8.71
CA ASP A 313 30.39 0.53 -7.52
C ASP A 313 30.13 1.36 -6.24
N ARG A 314 29.77 2.65 -6.40
CA ARG A 314 29.52 3.60 -5.30
C ARG A 314 28.28 4.45 -5.55
N ALA A 315 27.75 4.99 -4.45
CA ALA A 315 26.70 6.01 -4.54
C ALA A 315 27.20 7.22 -5.33
N GLY A 316 26.43 7.67 -6.31
CA GLY A 316 26.82 8.76 -7.21
C GLY A 316 27.36 8.32 -8.57
N ASP A 317 27.74 7.04 -8.74
CA ASP A 317 28.23 6.49 -10.02
C ASP A 317 27.10 5.99 -10.94
N GLN A 318 25.85 6.34 -10.61
CA GLN A 318 24.66 5.83 -11.29
C GLN A 318 24.51 6.43 -12.69
N GLN A 319 24.12 5.60 -13.65
CA GLN A 319 23.81 6.03 -15.02
C GLN A 319 22.32 5.87 -15.28
N ARG A 320 21.60 6.99 -15.40
CA ARG A 320 20.15 7.02 -15.62
C ARG A 320 19.81 7.17 -17.09
N PHE A 321 18.99 6.24 -17.61
CA PHE A 321 18.45 6.24 -18.96
C PHE A 321 16.94 6.49 -18.89
N ALA A 322 16.50 7.68 -19.32
CA ALA A 322 15.07 7.98 -19.41
C ALA A 322 14.44 7.19 -20.55
N ILE A 323 13.35 6.48 -20.25
CA ILE A 323 12.66 5.59 -21.17
C ILE A 323 11.33 6.20 -21.60
N ALA A 324 11.10 6.30 -22.91
CA ALA A 324 9.83 6.73 -23.47
C ALA A 324 8.93 5.51 -23.70
N PHE A 325 7.92 5.34 -22.85
CA PHE A 325 6.90 4.29 -22.98
C PHE A 325 5.62 4.71 -22.25
N ASP A 326 4.53 4.93 -23.00
CA ASP A 326 3.25 5.42 -22.47
C ASP A 326 2.32 4.26 -22.07
N ALA A 327 2.77 3.48 -21.09
CA ALA A 327 2.01 2.40 -20.46
C ALA A 327 2.48 2.22 -19.01
N ALA A 328 1.59 1.71 -18.14
CA ALA A 328 1.88 1.50 -16.73
C ALA A 328 2.86 0.34 -16.51
N VAL A 329 4.16 0.63 -16.52
CA VAL A 329 5.21 -0.37 -16.33
C VAL A 329 5.27 -0.83 -14.89
N ARG A 330 5.38 -2.14 -14.67
CA ARG A 330 5.51 -2.73 -13.33
C ARG A 330 6.78 -3.56 -13.15
N SER A 331 7.28 -4.15 -14.23
CA SER A 331 8.50 -4.95 -14.18
C SER A 331 9.20 -4.95 -15.53
N ALA A 332 10.44 -5.42 -15.54
CA ALA A 332 11.22 -5.55 -16.75
C ALA A 332 12.13 -6.78 -16.66
N ALA A 333 12.65 -7.24 -17.79
CA ALA A 333 13.64 -8.31 -17.84
C ALA A 333 14.60 -8.09 -19.01
N TRP A 334 15.90 -8.28 -18.79
CA TRP A 334 16.88 -8.28 -19.88
C TRP A 334 16.65 -9.47 -20.81
N LEU A 335 16.70 -9.21 -22.12
CA LEU A 335 16.60 -10.21 -23.18
C LEU A 335 17.99 -10.64 -23.68
N ASP A 336 18.91 -9.69 -23.77
CA ASP A 336 20.32 -9.90 -24.11
C ASP A 336 21.17 -8.71 -23.65
N GLU A 337 22.38 -8.56 -24.20
CA GLU A 337 23.34 -7.49 -23.87
C GLU A 337 22.81 -6.06 -24.07
N ARG A 338 21.76 -5.87 -24.89
CA ARG A 338 21.31 -4.54 -25.33
C ARG A 338 19.79 -4.35 -25.27
N ARG A 339 19.03 -5.45 -25.35
CA ARG A 339 17.57 -5.45 -25.35
C ARG A 339 17.01 -5.84 -23.98
N PHE A 340 15.97 -5.13 -23.56
CA PHE A 340 15.16 -5.52 -22.39
C PHE A 340 13.67 -5.39 -22.70
N LEU A 341 12.88 -6.27 -22.08
CA LEU A 341 11.43 -6.26 -22.12
C LEU A 341 10.91 -5.40 -20.96
N LEU A 342 9.97 -4.50 -21.26
CA LEU A 342 9.11 -3.81 -20.31
C LEU A 342 7.77 -4.53 -20.27
N ALA A 343 7.35 -4.95 -19.08
CA ALA A 343 6.03 -5.53 -18.86
C ALA A 343 5.11 -4.47 -18.22
N ALA A 344 4.06 -4.11 -18.94
CA ALA A 344 3.07 -3.13 -18.52
C ALA A 344 1.64 -3.70 -18.63
N GLY A 345 0.68 -2.99 -18.04
CA GLY A 345 -0.71 -3.43 -18.08
C GLY A 345 -1.26 -3.54 -19.50
N GLY A 346 -1.68 -4.74 -19.90
CA GLY A 346 -2.22 -5.06 -21.23
C GLY A 346 -1.20 -5.09 -22.38
N HIS A 347 0.00 -4.53 -22.20
CA HIS A 347 1.00 -4.40 -23.26
C HIS A 347 2.42 -4.58 -22.70
N SER A 348 3.27 -5.25 -23.45
CA SER A 348 4.70 -5.34 -23.19
C SER A 348 5.48 -4.84 -24.40
N ALA A 349 6.65 -4.25 -24.20
CA ALA A 349 7.45 -3.71 -25.29
C ALA A 349 8.93 -4.02 -25.08
N VAL A 350 9.67 -4.15 -26.18
CA VAL A 350 11.13 -4.34 -26.14
C VAL A 350 11.80 -3.01 -26.42
N VAL A 351 12.75 -2.65 -25.58
CA VAL A 351 13.63 -1.49 -25.79
C VAL A 351 15.03 -2.01 -26.10
N ASP A 352 15.61 -1.51 -27.19
CA ASP A 352 17.01 -1.78 -27.55
C ASP A 352 17.86 -0.53 -27.31
N LEU A 353 18.69 -0.55 -26.26
CA LEU A 353 19.57 0.56 -25.92
C LEU A 353 20.61 0.88 -27.00
N ALA A 354 20.81 -0.02 -27.98
CA ALA A 354 21.58 0.24 -29.19
C ALA A 354 20.96 1.32 -30.07
N VAL A 355 19.63 1.30 -30.16
CA VAL A 355 18.83 2.07 -31.10
C VAL A 355 18.36 3.35 -30.43
N GLY A 356 17.94 3.27 -29.17
CA GLY A 356 17.53 4.41 -28.38
C GLY A 356 16.84 3.99 -27.08
N THR A 357 16.25 4.95 -26.38
CA THR A 357 15.54 4.72 -25.11
C THR A 357 14.02 4.78 -25.27
N SER A 358 13.51 4.50 -26.47
CA SER A 358 12.08 4.49 -26.78
C SER A 358 11.59 3.05 -27.00
N ALA A 359 10.39 2.76 -26.50
CA ALA A 359 9.70 1.49 -26.73
C ALA A 359 8.93 1.45 -28.07
N GLY A 360 9.17 2.42 -28.97
CA GLY A 360 8.53 2.47 -30.29
C GLY A 360 7.04 2.82 -30.24
N GLY A 361 6.36 2.64 -31.37
CA GLY A 361 4.91 2.83 -31.50
C GLY A 361 4.12 1.61 -31.02
N ARG A 362 2.79 1.73 -30.91
CA ARG A 362 1.91 0.64 -30.43
C ARG A 362 1.97 -0.63 -31.30
N GLU A 363 2.36 -0.49 -32.56
CA GLU A 363 2.63 -1.57 -33.51
C GLU A 363 3.83 -2.44 -33.13
N ASP A 364 4.73 -1.92 -32.28
CA ASP A 364 5.89 -2.63 -31.77
C ASP A 364 5.62 -3.34 -30.43
N TRP A 365 4.42 -3.16 -29.87
CA TRP A 365 4.05 -3.70 -28.57
C TRP A 365 3.41 -5.09 -28.71
N THR A 366 3.68 -5.94 -27.73
CA THR A 366 3.10 -7.27 -27.60
C THR A 366 1.93 -7.21 -26.62
N VAL A 367 0.73 -7.56 -27.07
CA VAL A 367 -0.44 -7.64 -26.18
C VAL A 367 -0.23 -8.76 -25.18
N THR A 368 -0.39 -8.44 -23.89
CA THR A 368 -0.25 -9.39 -22.80
C THR A 368 -1.58 -9.47 -22.06
N PRO A 369 -2.23 -10.65 -21.94
CA PRO A 369 -3.57 -10.78 -21.35
C PRO A 369 -3.63 -10.49 -19.84
N VAL A 370 -2.47 -10.48 -19.20
CA VAL A 370 -2.33 -10.20 -17.78
C VAL A 370 -2.49 -8.70 -17.56
N SER A 371 -3.50 -8.30 -16.77
CA SER A 371 -3.83 -6.88 -16.58
C SER A 371 -2.69 -6.09 -15.93
N TYR A 372 -1.85 -6.75 -15.12
CA TYR A 372 -0.72 -6.14 -14.42
C TYR A 372 0.42 -7.14 -14.21
N PRO A 373 1.33 -7.35 -15.18
CA PRO A 373 2.48 -8.22 -15.02
C PRO A 373 3.52 -7.56 -14.09
N GLY A 374 3.30 -7.67 -12.78
CA GLY A 374 4.20 -7.18 -11.74
C GLY A 374 5.45 -8.05 -11.57
N HIS A 375 5.45 -9.25 -12.15
CA HIS A 375 6.53 -10.20 -11.97
C HIS A 375 6.88 -10.90 -13.28
N VAL A 376 8.17 -10.90 -13.60
CA VAL A 376 8.72 -11.51 -14.81
C VAL A 376 9.93 -12.36 -14.47
N ALA A 377 10.05 -13.47 -15.20
CA ALA A 377 11.16 -14.41 -15.07
C ALA A 377 11.70 -14.74 -16.47
N ARG A 378 13.02 -14.63 -16.64
CA ARG A 378 13.69 -14.87 -17.92
C ARG A 378 13.85 -16.37 -18.17
N GLY A 379 13.49 -16.84 -19.37
CA GLY A 379 13.61 -18.25 -19.74
C GLY A 379 14.79 -18.68 -20.59
N GLY A 380 15.60 -17.72 -21.01
CA GLY A 380 16.65 -17.92 -22.01
C GLY A 380 16.18 -17.49 -23.41
N GLY A 381 17.09 -16.91 -24.18
CA GLY A 381 16.75 -16.29 -25.47
C GLY A 381 15.79 -15.10 -25.31
N ASP A 382 14.81 -15.01 -26.21
CA ASP A 382 13.80 -13.94 -26.26
C ASP A 382 12.50 -14.31 -25.51
N ALA A 383 12.49 -15.41 -24.75
CA ALA A 383 11.33 -15.86 -23.99
C ALA A 383 11.34 -15.36 -22.53
N VAL A 384 10.22 -14.77 -22.10
CA VAL A 384 10.00 -14.28 -20.74
C VAL A 384 8.68 -14.82 -20.20
N LEU A 385 8.71 -15.41 -19.01
CA LEU A 385 7.50 -15.78 -18.28
C LEU A 385 6.99 -14.56 -17.53
N VAL A 386 5.74 -14.19 -17.77
CA VAL A 386 5.07 -13.09 -17.06
C VAL A 386 3.95 -13.67 -16.21
N ALA A 387 3.80 -13.17 -14.98
CA ALA A 387 2.74 -13.59 -14.07
C ALA A 387 2.01 -12.38 -13.49
N GLY A 388 0.70 -12.55 -13.28
CA GLY A 388 -0.13 -11.57 -12.60
C GLY A 388 -1.57 -12.08 -12.45
N ARG A 389 -2.44 -11.24 -11.90
CA ARG A 389 -3.86 -11.59 -11.81
C ARG A 389 -4.43 -11.78 -13.21
N ALA A 390 -5.26 -12.80 -13.36
CA ALA A 390 -6.00 -13.03 -14.59
C ALA A 390 -6.84 -11.80 -14.93
N GLY A 391 -7.03 -11.51 -16.23
CA GLY A 391 -7.93 -10.43 -16.66
C GLY A 391 -9.38 -10.60 -16.20
N SER A 392 -9.76 -11.83 -15.83
CA SER A 392 -11.05 -12.17 -15.21
C SER A 392 -11.17 -11.76 -13.74
N GLY A 393 -10.08 -11.32 -13.09
CA GLY A 393 -10.02 -11.00 -11.66
C GLY A 393 -9.89 -12.20 -10.73
N ILE A 394 -9.97 -13.44 -11.25
CA ILE A 394 -9.91 -14.69 -10.48
C ILE A 394 -8.61 -15.42 -10.76
N GLY A 395 -7.86 -15.74 -9.71
CA GLY A 395 -6.65 -16.54 -9.88
C GLY A 395 -5.49 -15.76 -10.49
N VAL A 396 -4.43 -16.50 -10.75
CA VAL A 396 -3.17 -16.01 -11.32
C VAL A 396 -2.97 -16.69 -12.66
N GLU A 397 -2.72 -15.89 -13.69
CA GLU A 397 -2.33 -16.37 -15.01
C GLU A 397 -0.83 -16.18 -15.24
N LEU A 398 -0.24 -17.16 -15.89
CA LEU A 398 1.13 -17.14 -16.36
C LEU A 398 1.13 -17.25 -17.88
N HIS A 399 1.90 -16.39 -18.53
CA HIS A 399 2.06 -16.37 -19.98
C HIS A 399 3.54 -16.42 -20.34
N THR A 400 3.86 -17.16 -21.39
CA THR A 400 5.19 -17.14 -22.01
C THR A 400 5.16 -16.13 -23.15
N LEU A 401 5.90 -15.04 -22.98
CA LEU A 401 6.06 -13.99 -23.96
C LEU A 401 7.33 -14.24 -24.78
N ASP A 402 7.16 -14.45 -26.09
CA ASP A 402 8.25 -14.48 -27.06
C ASP A 402 8.42 -13.08 -27.65
N ALA A 403 9.49 -12.41 -27.24
CA ALA A 403 9.78 -11.04 -27.63
C ALA A 403 10.19 -10.91 -29.10
N ALA A 404 10.75 -11.95 -29.71
CA ALA A 404 11.09 -11.96 -31.14
C ALA A 404 9.83 -12.13 -31.99
N ALA A 405 8.97 -13.07 -31.60
CA ALA A 405 7.72 -13.35 -32.31
C ALA A 405 6.61 -12.35 -31.99
N ARG A 406 6.80 -11.50 -30.96
CA ARG A 406 5.78 -10.59 -30.41
C ARG A 406 4.49 -11.33 -30.06
N LYS A 407 4.65 -12.48 -29.42
CA LYS A 407 3.56 -13.40 -29.11
C LYS A 407 3.52 -13.70 -27.63
N SER A 408 2.32 -13.72 -27.05
CA SER A 408 2.06 -14.15 -25.68
C SER A 408 1.20 -15.41 -25.73
N ASP A 409 1.73 -16.52 -25.21
CA ASP A 409 1.03 -17.79 -25.11
C ASP A 409 0.73 -18.12 -23.64
N ALA A 410 -0.49 -18.60 -23.35
CA ALA A 410 -0.84 -19.02 -22.00
C ALA A 410 0.08 -20.17 -21.56
N ALA A 411 0.51 -20.17 -20.30
CA ALA A 411 1.38 -21.19 -19.74
C ALA A 411 0.67 -21.98 -18.63
N ALA A 412 0.10 -21.27 -17.67
CA ALA A 412 -0.64 -21.86 -16.57
C ALA A 412 -1.66 -20.88 -15.97
N GLU A 413 -2.74 -21.43 -15.41
CA GLU A 413 -3.72 -20.74 -14.59
C GLU A 413 -3.71 -21.41 -13.20
N ILE A 414 -3.40 -20.64 -12.17
CA ILE A 414 -3.19 -21.11 -10.79
C ILE A 414 -4.18 -20.40 -9.88
N GLN A 415 -4.98 -21.15 -9.10
CA GLN A 415 -6.01 -20.58 -8.23
C GLN A 415 -5.40 -20.02 -6.93
N LEU A 416 -4.82 -18.83 -7.05
CA LEU A 416 -4.23 -18.02 -5.97
C LEU A 416 -4.99 -16.69 -5.84
N GLY A 417 -4.98 -16.09 -4.66
CA GLY A 417 -5.55 -14.76 -4.44
C GLY A 417 -4.70 -13.66 -5.09
N GLU A 418 -3.38 -13.85 -5.12
CA GLU A 418 -2.43 -12.89 -5.65
C GLU A 418 -1.07 -13.51 -5.97
N VAL A 419 -0.27 -12.78 -6.75
CA VAL A 419 1.17 -13.03 -6.95
C VAL A 419 1.96 -12.13 -6.02
N LEU A 420 2.88 -12.72 -5.27
CA LEU A 420 3.79 -12.03 -4.35
C LEU A 420 5.23 -11.98 -4.89
N GLY A 421 5.58 -12.87 -5.83
CA GLY A 421 6.88 -12.88 -6.49
C GLY A 421 7.02 -13.98 -7.53
N LEU A 422 7.87 -13.74 -8.54
CA LEU A 422 8.26 -14.73 -9.55
C LEU A 422 9.78 -14.64 -9.74
N ALA A 423 10.46 -15.78 -9.71
CA ALA A 423 11.90 -15.86 -9.93
C ALA A 423 12.28 -17.08 -10.78
N GLN A 424 13.27 -16.92 -11.65
CA GLN A 424 13.85 -18.03 -12.42
C GLN A 424 15.13 -18.54 -11.75
N SER A 425 15.35 -19.84 -11.80
CA SER A 425 16.68 -20.40 -11.56
C SER A 425 17.76 -19.78 -12.49
N PRO A 426 18.93 -19.37 -11.98
CA PRO A 426 19.98 -18.71 -12.76
C PRO A 426 20.46 -19.50 -14.00
N GLU A 427 20.37 -20.83 -13.97
CA GLU A 427 20.83 -21.72 -15.05
C GLU A 427 19.77 -21.94 -16.15
N GLY A 428 18.64 -21.22 -16.13
CA GLY A 428 17.53 -21.42 -17.08
C GLY A 428 16.63 -22.63 -16.74
N GLY A 429 16.58 -23.01 -15.46
CA GLY A 429 15.85 -24.18 -14.96
C GLY A 429 14.36 -23.92 -14.65
N PRO A 430 13.79 -24.41 -13.53
CA PRO A 430 12.42 -24.09 -13.13
C PRO A 430 12.24 -22.62 -12.74
N ALA A 431 11.01 -22.10 -12.93
CA ALA A 431 10.57 -20.87 -12.29
C ALA A 431 9.88 -21.20 -10.96
N TYR A 432 9.94 -20.27 -10.01
CA TYR A 432 9.24 -20.35 -8.75
C TYR A 432 8.32 -19.14 -8.60
N LEU A 433 7.07 -19.41 -8.26
CA LEU A 433 6.03 -18.42 -8.03
C LEU A 433 5.65 -18.46 -6.55
N LEU A 434 5.85 -17.34 -5.85
CA LEU A 434 5.31 -17.10 -4.53
C LEU A 434 3.95 -16.41 -4.70
N GLY A 435 2.90 -16.97 -4.11
CA GLY A 435 1.58 -16.36 -4.08
C GLY A 435 0.86 -16.66 -2.77
N ALA A 436 -0.33 -16.09 -2.60
CA ALA A 436 -1.17 -16.33 -1.42
C ALA A 436 -2.39 -17.17 -1.77
N LEU A 437 -2.79 -18.10 -0.88
CA LEU A 437 -4.08 -18.76 -1.01
C LEU A 437 -5.20 -17.73 -0.80
N PRO A 438 -6.34 -17.85 -1.51
CA PRO A 438 -7.53 -17.08 -1.19
C PRO A 438 -8.00 -17.39 0.24
N THR A 439 -8.20 -16.37 1.06
CA THR A 439 -8.74 -16.50 2.41
C THR A 439 -9.74 -15.38 2.69
N ASN A 440 -10.65 -15.63 3.63
CA ASN A 440 -11.61 -14.66 4.12
C ASN A 440 -11.06 -13.86 5.31
N ASP A 441 -9.88 -14.22 5.83
CA ASP A 441 -9.20 -13.48 6.89
C ASP A 441 -8.34 -12.37 6.25
N ILE A 442 -8.82 -11.13 6.38
CA ILE A 442 -8.27 -9.94 5.74
C ILE A 442 -6.84 -9.61 6.24
N GLY A 443 -6.42 -10.15 7.40
CA GLY A 443 -5.09 -9.95 7.96
C GLY A 443 -4.12 -11.12 7.77
N ALA A 444 -4.61 -12.28 7.34
CA ALA A 444 -3.80 -13.49 7.22
C ALA A 444 -3.35 -13.72 5.78
N ILE A 445 -2.04 -13.84 5.58
CA ILE A 445 -1.49 -14.26 4.30
C ILE A 445 -1.08 -15.71 4.42
N HIS A 446 -1.64 -16.59 3.60
CA HIS A 446 -1.21 -17.99 3.54
C HIS A 446 -0.29 -18.20 2.33
N PRO A 447 1.03 -17.98 2.46
CA PRO A 447 1.93 -18.03 1.32
C PRO A 447 2.13 -19.47 0.85
N VAL A 448 2.15 -19.63 -0.47
CA VAL A 448 2.48 -20.88 -1.14
C VAL A 448 3.55 -20.63 -2.19
N LEU A 449 4.48 -21.58 -2.30
CA LEU A 449 5.54 -21.55 -3.28
C LEU A 449 5.29 -22.66 -4.30
N MET A 450 5.00 -22.24 -5.54
CA MET A 450 4.76 -23.11 -6.67
C MET A 450 6.02 -23.20 -7.55
N LYS A 451 6.36 -24.39 -8.02
CA LYS A 451 7.44 -24.62 -8.99
C LYS A 451 6.83 -24.90 -10.36
N ILE A 452 7.29 -24.16 -11.36
CA ILE A 452 6.84 -24.23 -12.75
C ILE A 452 8.00 -24.74 -13.61
N THR A 453 7.72 -25.72 -14.46
CA THR A 453 8.67 -26.39 -15.35
C THR A 453 8.07 -26.59 -16.73
N GLY A 454 8.91 -26.67 -17.76
CA GLY A 454 8.49 -26.94 -19.14
C GLY A 454 7.89 -25.74 -19.88
N HIS A 455 7.84 -24.57 -19.23
CA HIS A 455 7.33 -23.31 -19.78
C HIS A 455 8.30 -22.61 -20.75
N PHE A 456 9.51 -23.13 -20.90
CA PHE A 456 10.47 -22.68 -21.91
C PHE A 456 10.92 -23.87 -22.78
N PRO A 457 11.19 -23.65 -24.09
CA PRO A 457 11.64 -24.71 -24.98
C PRO A 457 12.87 -25.43 -24.40
N ALA A 458 12.71 -26.73 -24.14
CA ALA A 458 13.60 -27.49 -23.28
C ALA A 458 14.95 -27.82 -23.91
N GLY A 459 16.03 -27.50 -23.19
CA GLY A 459 17.29 -28.23 -23.24
C GLY A 459 17.37 -29.31 -22.14
N SER A 460 16.68 -30.44 -22.33
CA SER A 460 16.80 -31.75 -21.61
C SER A 460 16.37 -31.84 -20.11
N PRO A 461 16.16 -33.07 -19.56
CA PRO A 461 14.94 -33.88 -19.64
C PRO A 461 14.16 -33.95 -18.31
N VAL A 462 12.84 -34.09 -18.38
CA VAL A 462 11.90 -34.17 -17.25
C VAL A 462 11.72 -35.62 -16.80
N VAL A 463 11.76 -35.86 -15.49
CA VAL A 463 11.31 -37.10 -14.84
C VAL A 463 9.86 -36.87 -14.38
N GLU A 464 8.95 -37.72 -14.86
CA GLU A 464 7.52 -37.70 -14.51
C GLU A 464 7.27 -38.19 -13.08
N GLU A 465 6.40 -37.50 -12.34
CA GLU A 465 5.76 -38.06 -11.15
C GLU A 465 4.30 -37.58 -11.03
N GLN A 466 3.45 -38.50 -10.58
CA GLN A 466 1.99 -38.54 -10.76
C GLN A 466 1.19 -37.57 -9.86
N ALA A 467 0.06 -37.08 -10.36
CA ALA A 467 -0.86 -36.14 -9.69
C ALA A 467 -1.85 -36.80 -8.69
N PRO A 468 -2.28 -36.09 -7.61
CA PRO A 468 -3.41 -36.50 -6.78
C PRO A 468 -4.69 -35.62 -6.91
N VAL A 469 -5.77 -36.18 -6.33
CA VAL A 469 -7.22 -36.02 -6.55
C VAL A 469 -7.88 -34.76 -5.89
N HIS A 470 -8.87 -34.14 -6.56
CA HIS A 470 -9.67 -32.98 -6.10
C HIS A 470 -10.78 -33.28 -5.07
N ALA A 471 -11.17 -32.26 -4.27
CA ALA A 471 -12.32 -32.27 -3.36
C ALA A 471 -13.68 -32.07 -4.09
N ALA A 472 -14.78 -32.58 -3.50
CA ALA A 472 -16.04 -32.89 -4.18
C ALA A 472 -16.99 -31.69 -4.42
N ASP A 473 -17.35 -31.44 -5.68
CA ASP A 473 -18.46 -30.56 -6.09
C ASP A 473 -19.82 -31.21 -5.76
N PRO A 474 -20.65 -30.62 -4.88
CA PRO A 474 -21.90 -31.22 -4.42
C PRO A 474 -22.99 -31.32 -5.52
N TYR A 475 -22.84 -30.58 -6.62
CA TYR A 475 -23.75 -30.59 -7.76
C TYR A 475 -23.19 -31.39 -8.97
N ALA A 476 -21.97 -31.95 -8.86
CA ALA A 476 -21.34 -32.72 -9.93
C ALA A 476 -22.20 -33.89 -10.38
N GLU A 477 -22.81 -34.59 -9.41
CA GLU A 477 -23.68 -35.74 -9.68
C GLU A 477 -24.99 -35.31 -10.37
N VAL A 478 -25.52 -34.13 -10.03
CA VAL A 478 -26.72 -33.57 -10.67
C VAL A 478 -26.41 -33.26 -12.15
N ARG A 479 -25.30 -32.57 -12.42
CA ARG A 479 -24.85 -32.29 -13.80
C ARG A 479 -24.58 -33.55 -14.61
N ARG A 480 -23.93 -34.56 -14.00
CA ARG A 480 -23.63 -35.82 -14.69
C ARG A 480 -24.90 -36.60 -15.06
N ARG A 481 -25.98 -36.44 -14.30
CA ARG A 481 -27.27 -37.12 -14.52
C ARG A 481 -28.29 -36.26 -15.26
N ALA A 482 -27.94 -35.01 -15.60
CA ALA A 482 -28.80 -34.11 -16.34
C ALA A 482 -29.21 -34.73 -17.68
N ARG A 483 -30.52 -34.85 -17.90
CA ARG A 483 -31.10 -35.42 -19.13
C ARG A 483 -32.31 -34.62 -19.63
N GLY A 484 -32.67 -33.52 -18.97
CA GLY A 484 -33.83 -32.71 -19.31
C GLY A 484 -35.17 -33.34 -18.95
N GLU A 485 -35.19 -34.21 -17.94
CA GLU A 485 -36.40 -34.93 -17.49
C GLU A 485 -37.01 -34.28 -16.24
N ARG A 486 -38.20 -33.68 -16.38
CA ARG A 486 -38.86 -32.95 -15.28
C ARG A 486 -39.16 -33.84 -14.09
N ASP A 487 -39.46 -35.11 -14.32
CA ASP A 487 -39.85 -36.06 -13.28
C ASP A 487 -38.69 -36.43 -12.36
N ASP A 488 -37.44 -36.09 -12.68
CA ASP A 488 -36.29 -36.23 -11.79
C ASP A 488 -36.28 -35.19 -10.64
N TYR A 489 -37.16 -34.18 -10.70
CA TYR A 489 -37.23 -33.09 -9.72
C TYR A 489 -38.56 -33.08 -8.97
N ALA A 490 -38.51 -33.14 -7.64
CA ALA A 490 -39.66 -32.94 -6.77
C ALA A 490 -39.69 -31.49 -6.26
N LEU A 491 -40.59 -30.66 -6.80
CA LEU A 491 -40.70 -29.25 -6.44
C LEU A 491 -41.44 -29.08 -5.11
N GLU A 492 -40.96 -28.15 -4.29
CA GLU A 492 -41.67 -27.66 -3.12
C GLU A 492 -42.98 -26.96 -3.51
N LYS A 493 -43.96 -27.03 -2.61
CA LYS A 493 -45.33 -26.58 -2.86
C LYS A 493 -45.42 -25.08 -3.17
N PHE A 494 -44.58 -24.28 -2.52
CA PHE A 494 -44.56 -22.83 -2.68
C PHE A 494 -43.30 -22.39 -3.43
N PRO A 495 -43.39 -21.34 -4.27
CA PRO A 495 -42.21 -20.75 -4.87
C PRO A 495 -41.34 -20.05 -3.81
N LEU A 496 -40.06 -19.86 -4.13
CA LEU A 496 -39.14 -19.10 -3.27
C LEU A 496 -39.63 -17.64 -3.11
N PRO A 497 -39.36 -16.98 -1.96
CA PRO A 497 -39.69 -15.57 -1.73
C PRO A 497 -39.17 -14.67 -2.87
N GLY A 498 -39.98 -13.71 -3.33
CA GLY A 498 -39.65 -12.85 -4.48
C GLY A 498 -39.83 -13.48 -5.87
N GLY A 499 -39.90 -14.82 -5.97
CA GLY A 499 -40.00 -15.55 -7.23
C GLY A 499 -41.38 -15.53 -7.91
N ALA A 500 -42.43 -15.04 -7.25
CA ALA A 500 -43.79 -14.98 -7.81
C ALA A 500 -44.12 -13.63 -8.49
N GLU A 501 -43.49 -12.54 -8.03
CA GLU A 501 -43.86 -11.16 -8.39
C GLU A 501 -43.00 -10.58 -9.53
N GLY A 502 -41.74 -11.01 -9.70
CA GLY A 502 -40.86 -10.59 -10.81
C GLY A 502 -41.27 -11.15 -12.19
N GLY A 503 -41.19 -10.36 -13.25
CA GLY A 503 -41.81 -10.59 -14.57
C GLY A 503 -41.32 -11.79 -15.43
N MET A 504 -40.34 -12.60 -15.00
CA MET A 504 -39.59 -13.48 -15.93
C MET A 504 -39.69 -15.00 -15.69
N GLY A 505 -40.14 -15.45 -14.51
CA GLY A 505 -40.32 -16.87 -14.21
C GLY A 505 -40.70 -17.11 -12.76
N ILE A 506 -41.08 -18.35 -12.43
CA ILE A 506 -41.38 -18.82 -11.06
C ILE A 506 -40.26 -19.77 -10.66
N VAL A 507 -39.60 -19.50 -9.54
CA VAL A 507 -38.53 -20.35 -8.98
C VAL A 507 -39.07 -21.13 -7.79
N HIS A 508 -38.84 -22.44 -7.79
CA HIS A 508 -39.14 -23.35 -6.69
C HIS A 508 -37.84 -23.95 -6.16
N GLU A 509 -37.77 -24.18 -4.85
CA GLU A 509 -36.87 -25.19 -4.34
C GLU A 509 -37.32 -26.57 -4.86
N ALA A 510 -36.37 -27.43 -5.23
CA ALA A 510 -36.67 -28.77 -5.68
C ALA A 510 -35.61 -29.78 -5.20
N LEU A 511 -36.06 -30.99 -4.90
CA LEU A 511 -35.19 -32.11 -4.62
C LEU A 511 -34.91 -32.89 -5.91
N HIS A 512 -33.65 -32.98 -6.32
CA HIS A 512 -33.23 -33.89 -7.38
C HIS A 512 -33.30 -35.33 -6.86
N LYS A 513 -34.36 -36.06 -7.22
CA LYS A 513 -34.73 -37.37 -6.65
C LYS A 513 -33.60 -38.40 -6.68
N PRO A 514 -32.77 -38.51 -7.75
CA PRO A 514 -31.70 -39.51 -7.85
C PRO A 514 -30.50 -39.24 -6.93
N THR A 515 -30.18 -37.99 -6.63
CA THR A 515 -28.98 -37.60 -5.85
C THR A 515 -29.30 -37.08 -4.46
N LYS A 516 -30.58 -36.78 -4.20
CA LYS A 516 -31.06 -36.13 -2.98
C LYS A 516 -30.46 -34.73 -2.76
N THR A 517 -29.95 -34.10 -3.81
CA THR A 517 -29.42 -32.74 -3.78
C THR A 517 -30.58 -31.75 -3.93
N VAL A 518 -30.63 -30.74 -3.08
CA VAL A 518 -31.57 -29.63 -3.20
C VAL A 518 -31.05 -28.64 -4.22
N VAL A 519 -31.93 -28.16 -5.10
CA VAL A 519 -31.62 -27.28 -6.23
C VAL A 519 -32.71 -26.21 -6.40
N ALA A 520 -32.40 -25.13 -7.12
CA ALA A 520 -33.38 -24.15 -7.57
C ALA A 520 -33.92 -24.52 -8.95
N PHE A 521 -35.25 -24.60 -9.09
CA PHE A 521 -35.95 -24.96 -10.32
C PHE A 521 -36.75 -23.77 -10.85
N LYS A 522 -36.36 -23.19 -11.99
CA LYS A 522 -37.01 -22.04 -12.63
C LYS A 522 -37.89 -22.49 -13.79
N LYS A 523 -39.13 -21.99 -13.87
CA LYS A 523 -40.09 -22.24 -14.97
C LYS A 523 -40.80 -20.94 -15.40
N PRO A 524 -41.29 -20.81 -16.65
CA PRO A 524 -42.00 -19.61 -17.06
C PRO A 524 -43.40 -19.57 -16.43
N LYS A 525 -43.98 -18.37 -16.30
CA LYS A 525 -45.35 -18.17 -15.77
C LYS A 525 -46.43 -18.83 -16.65
N SER A 526 -46.15 -19.02 -17.94
CA SER A 526 -46.99 -19.78 -18.88
C SER A 526 -46.14 -20.33 -20.02
N LEU A 527 -46.63 -21.35 -20.73
CA LEU A 527 -45.97 -21.98 -21.88
C LEU A 527 -46.17 -21.20 -23.19
N ARG A 528 -46.34 -19.88 -23.13
CA ARG A 528 -46.41 -19.03 -24.33
C ARG A 528 -45.02 -18.94 -24.95
N GLU A 529 -44.96 -19.03 -26.29
CA GLU A 529 -43.69 -19.06 -27.03
C GLU A 529 -42.72 -17.94 -26.67
N LYS A 530 -43.24 -16.73 -26.41
CA LYS A 530 -42.41 -15.58 -25.98
C LYS A 530 -41.65 -15.83 -24.67
N LEU A 531 -42.25 -16.54 -23.72
CA LEU A 531 -41.66 -16.80 -22.40
C LEU A 531 -40.74 -18.02 -22.41
N THR A 532 -41.12 -19.07 -23.12
CA THR A 532 -40.25 -20.25 -23.32
C THR A 532 -39.03 -19.91 -24.17
N ALA A 533 -39.15 -19.02 -25.16
CA ALA A 533 -38.00 -18.52 -25.92
C ALA A 533 -37.02 -17.72 -25.06
N ARG A 534 -37.50 -16.90 -24.11
CA ARG A 534 -36.63 -16.21 -23.13
C ARG A 534 -35.90 -17.19 -22.23
N MET A 535 -36.60 -18.23 -21.77
CA MET A 535 -36.02 -19.29 -20.95
C MET A 535 -34.91 -20.04 -21.68
N ARG A 536 -35.13 -20.41 -22.97
CA ARG A 536 -34.07 -21.02 -23.80
C ARG A 536 -32.88 -20.10 -23.97
N HIS A 537 -33.13 -18.81 -24.17
CA HIS A 537 -32.07 -17.82 -24.34
C HIS A 537 -31.23 -17.65 -23.06
N GLU A 538 -31.87 -17.62 -21.89
CA GLU A 538 -31.17 -17.59 -20.60
C GLU A 538 -30.28 -18.82 -20.40
N VAL A 539 -30.79 -20.01 -20.72
CA VAL A 539 -30.00 -21.25 -20.69
C VAL A 539 -28.83 -21.20 -21.66
N GLU A 540 -29.05 -20.73 -22.90
CA GLU A 540 -27.99 -20.61 -23.91
C GLU A 540 -26.87 -19.67 -23.45
N VAL A 541 -27.22 -18.50 -22.93
CA VAL A 541 -26.25 -17.52 -22.44
C VAL A 541 -25.48 -18.06 -21.23
N ALA A 542 -26.17 -18.63 -20.25
CA ALA A 542 -25.54 -19.22 -19.07
C ALA A 542 -24.61 -20.40 -19.42
N GLN A 543 -24.95 -21.20 -20.44
CA GLN A 543 -24.07 -22.26 -20.95
C GLN A 543 -22.83 -21.70 -21.64
N ARG A 544 -22.97 -20.66 -22.48
CA ARG A 544 -21.83 -20.01 -23.14
C ARG A 544 -20.89 -19.34 -22.14
N LEU A 545 -21.44 -18.82 -21.05
CA LEU A 545 -20.69 -18.21 -19.96
C LEU A 545 -20.28 -19.19 -18.86
N GLY A 546 -20.58 -20.49 -19.00
CA GLY A 546 -20.40 -21.48 -17.93
C GLY A 546 -18.96 -21.75 -17.50
N GLY A 547 -17.97 -21.20 -18.21
CA GLY A 547 -16.57 -21.18 -17.79
C GLY A 547 -16.27 -20.14 -16.70
N ASN A 548 -17.12 -19.12 -16.54
CA ASN A 548 -16.96 -18.08 -15.54
C ASN A 548 -17.61 -18.50 -14.23
N ARG A 549 -16.84 -18.53 -13.14
CA ARG A 549 -17.37 -18.91 -11.83
C ARG A 549 -18.44 -17.90 -11.38
N HIS A 550 -18.29 -16.61 -11.60
CA HIS A 550 -19.25 -15.60 -11.17
C HIS A 550 -20.54 -15.55 -12.01
N VAL A 551 -20.79 -16.54 -12.87
CA VAL A 551 -22.06 -16.73 -13.56
C VAL A 551 -22.82 -17.90 -12.95
N MET A 552 -24.11 -17.70 -12.66
CA MET A 552 -24.97 -18.77 -12.12
C MET A 552 -25.05 -19.95 -13.10
N PRO A 553 -24.56 -21.16 -12.73
CA PRO A 553 -24.51 -22.27 -13.67
C PRO A 553 -25.89 -22.93 -13.84
N VAL A 554 -26.14 -23.43 -15.04
CA VAL A 554 -27.28 -24.31 -15.34
C VAL A 554 -26.86 -25.76 -15.15
N LEU A 555 -27.58 -26.49 -14.30
CA LEU A 555 -27.31 -27.90 -13.99
C LEU A 555 -28.05 -28.85 -14.93
N ASP A 556 -29.33 -28.58 -15.22
CA ASP A 556 -30.18 -29.34 -16.16
C ASP A 556 -31.27 -28.42 -16.73
N PHE A 557 -31.86 -28.75 -17.87
CA PHE A 557 -32.86 -27.91 -18.53
C PHE A 557 -33.77 -28.68 -19.49
N SER A 558 -34.99 -28.18 -19.69
CA SER A 558 -35.88 -28.68 -20.74
C SER A 558 -35.41 -28.22 -22.13
N PRO A 559 -35.23 -29.12 -23.11
CA PRO A 559 -34.93 -28.74 -24.49
C PRO A 559 -35.99 -27.82 -25.14
N ARG A 560 -37.22 -27.81 -24.59
CA ARG A 560 -38.31 -26.96 -25.06
C ARG A 560 -38.33 -25.57 -24.42
N GLY A 561 -37.49 -25.32 -23.42
CA GLY A 561 -37.46 -24.06 -22.66
C GLY A 561 -38.58 -23.97 -21.62
N GLU A 562 -39.08 -25.10 -21.15
CA GLU A 562 -40.18 -25.15 -20.18
C GLU A 562 -39.68 -24.99 -18.73
N TRP A 563 -38.39 -25.21 -18.49
CA TRP A 563 -37.73 -25.04 -17.19
C TRP A 563 -36.21 -25.20 -17.30
N PHE A 564 -35.49 -24.75 -16.27
CA PHE A 564 -34.11 -25.14 -16.00
C PHE A 564 -33.83 -25.20 -14.50
N VAL A 565 -32.71 -25.83 -14.15
CA VAL A 565 -32.26 -26.06 -12.77
C VAL A 565 -30.89 -25.43 -12.57
N MET A 566 -30.69 -24.81 -11.41
CA MET A 566 -29.45 -24.17 -10.98
C MET A 566 -29.18 -24.49 -9.50
N PRO A 567 -27.96 -24.26 -8.98
CA PRO A 567 -27.70 -24.33 -7.55
C PRO A 567 -28.65 -23.44 -6.74
N LEU A 568 -29.01 -23.87 -5.54
CA LEU A 568 -29.78 -23.03 -4.62
C LEU A 568 -28.83 -22.06 -3.91
N ALA A 569 -28.95 -20.77 -4.20
CA ALA A 569 -28.18 -19.71 -3.54
C ALA A 569 -28.68 -19.50 -2.10
N GLN A 570 -27.76 -19.14 -1.18
CA GLN A 570 -28.09 -18.91 0.23
C GLN A 570 -28.81 -17.57 0.44
N ALA A 571 -28.43 -16.54 -0.33
CA ALA A 571 -29.03 -15.21 -0.24
C ALA A 571 -28.84 -14.41 -1.53
N THR A 572 -29.50 -13.26 -1.64
CA THR A 572 -29.26 -12.23 -2.67
C THR A 572 -28.56 -11.02 -2.07
N ALA A 573 -27.93 -10.19 -2.90
CA ALA A 573 -27.36 -8.91 -2.45
C ALA A 573 -28.43 -7.96 -1.89
N GLU A 574 -29.69 -8.11 -2.33
CA GLU A 574 -30.83 -7.39 -1.76
C GLU A 574 -31.09 -7.79 -0.31
N GLN A 575 -31.00 -9.09 0.00
CA GLN A 575 -31.20 -9.61 1.35
C GLN A 575 -30.02 -9.28 2.27
N LEU A 576 -28.81 -9.23 1.73
CA LEU A 576 -27.58 -8.94 2.47
C LEU A 576 -27.24 -7.44 2.51
N GLN A 577 -28.12 -6.54 2.04
CA GLN A 577 -27.83 -5.10 2.00
C GLN A 577 -27.41 -4.51 3.35
N PRO A 578 -28.08 -4.79 4.49
CA PRO A 578 -27.68 -4.21 5.78
C PRO A 578 -26.26 -4.61 6.22
N GLU A 579 -25.84 -5.82 5.84
CA GLU A 579 -24.50 -6.37 6.11
C GLU A 579 -23.47 -5.72 5.18
N LEU A 580 -23.76 -5.69 3.87
CA LEU A 580 -22.92 -5.10 2.83
C LEU A 580 -22.72 -3.58 2.96
N GLN A 581 -23.61 -2.89 3.68
CA GLN A 581 -23.50 -1.45 3.90
C GLN A 581 -22.27 -1.07 4.73
N HIS A 582 -21.85 -1.95 5.65
CA HIS A 582 -20.77 -1.68 6.60
C HIS A 582 -19.51 -2.53 6.35
N ASP A 583 -19.59 -3.49 5.41
CA ASP A 583 -18.49 -4.37 5.03
C ASP A 583 -17.93 -3.97 3.66
N GLY A 584 -16.90 -3.13 3.68
CA GLY A 584 -16.28 -2.60 2.47
C GLY A 584 -15.57 -3.66 1.62
N ASP A 585 -15.07 -4.72 2.25
CA ASP A 585 -14.33 -5.79 1.60
C ASP A 585 -15.30 -6.79 0.94
N GLU A 586 -16.40 -7.13 1.61
CA GLU A 586 -17.45 -7.96 1.01
C GLU A 586 -18.16 -7.23 -0.14
N LEU A 587 -18.40 -5.92 -0.01
CA LEU A 587 -18.87 -5.09 -1.12
C LEU A 587 -17.89 -5.11 -2.29
N ARG A 588 -16.57 -5.05 -2.02
CA ARG A 588 -15.55 -5.14 -3.06
C ARG A 588 -15.57 -6.50 -3.75
N ALA A 589 -15.65 -7.59 -2.99
CA ALA A 589 -15.75 -8.94 -3.53
C ALA A 589 -16.99 -9.12 -4.43
N LEU A 590 -18.12 -8.52 -4.06
CA LEU A 590 -19.34 -8.48 -4.89
C LEU A 590 -19.11 -7.72 -6.19
N VAL A 591 -18.52 -6.52 -6.12
CA VAL A 591 -18.25 -5.68 -7.30
C VAL A 591 -17.31 -6.38 -8.28
N ASP A 592 -16.22 -6.97 -7.78
CA ASP A 592 -15.26 -7.71 -8.59
C ASP A 592 -15.91 -8.93 -9.27
N ALA A 593 -16.77 -9.66 -8.54
CA ALA A 593 -17.49 -10.80 -9.09
C ALA A 593 -18.47 -10.41 -10.21
N VAL A 594 -19.25 -9.34 -10.01
CA VAL A 594 -20.20 -8.86 -11.03
C VAL A 594 -19.46 -8.30 -12.24
N ALA A 595 -18.37 -7.56 -12.04
CA ALA A 595 -17.51 -7.08 -13.11
C ALA A 595 -16.94 -8.24 -13.95
N ALA A 596 -16.40 -9.28 -13.30
CA ALA A 596 -15.88 -10.47 -13.97
C ALA A 596 -16.94 -11.16 -14.85
N ALA A 597 -18.18 -11.30 -14.35
CA ALA A 597 -19.28 -11.89 -15.12
C ALA A 597 -19.66 -11.03 -16.34
N LEU A 598 -19.66 -9.70 -16.19
CA LEU A 598 -19.98 -8.77 -17.27
C LEU A 598 -18.86 -8.69 -18.32
N ALA A 599 -17.59 -8.74 -17.92
CA ALA A 599 -16.46 -8.71 -18.86
C ALA A 599 -16.55 -9.87 -19.86
N ASP A 600 -16.80 -11.09 -19.37
CA ASP A 600 -16.97 -12.27 -20.24
C ASP A 600 -18.22 -12.16 -21.12
N ALA A 601 -19.32 -11.66 -20.59
CA ALA A 601 -20.53 -11.42 -21.37
C ALA A 601 -20.28 -10.41 -22.49
N HIS A 602 -19.69 -9.26 -22.17
CA HIS A 602 -19.43 -8.16 -23.11
C HIS A 602 -18.48 -8.60 -24.23
N ARG A 603 -17.44 -9.39 -23.90
CA ARG A 603 -16.50 -9.98 -24.86
C ARG A 603 -17.18 -10.91 -25.86
N LEU A 604 -18.20 -11.67 -25.42
CA LEU A 604 -19.02 -12.53 -26.28
C LEU A 604 -20.15 -11.76 -26.99
N GLY A 605 -20.20 -10.44 -26.82
CA GLY A 605 -21.24 -9.59 -27.40
C GLY A 605 -22.59 -9.79 -26.74
N TYR A 606 -22.64 -10.05 -25.44
CA TYR A 606 -23.86 -10.08 -24.64
C TYR A 606 -23.89 -8.90 -23.68
N LEU A 607 -25.05 -8.26 -23.54
CA LEU A 607 -25.30 -7.22 -22.52
C LEU A 607 -26.37 -7.72 -21.57
N HIS A 608 -26.18 -7.52 -20.26
CA HIS A 608 -27.10 -8.04 -19.24
C HIS A 608 -28.42 -7.27 -19.20
N ARG A 609 -28.35 -5.93 -19.18
CA ARG A 609 -29.48 -4.96 -19.24
C ARG A 609 -30.49 -5.01 -18.08
N ASP A 610 -30.23 -5.81 -17.05
CA ASP A 610 -31.09 -5.96 -15.87
C ASP A 610 -30.29 -6.23 -14.58
N ILE A 611 -29.17 -5.53 -14.44
CA ILE A 611 -28.35 -5.63 -13.22
C ILE A 611 -29.08 -4.93 -12.08
N LYS A 612 -29.36 -5.69 -11.02
CA LYS A 612 -30.05 -5.25 -9.81
C LYS A 612 -29.67 -6.16 -8.63
N PRO A 613 -29.86 -5.73 -7.37
CA PRO A 613 -29.43 -6.50 -6.21
C PRO A 613 -30.05 -7.92 -6.14
N ALA A 614 -31.32 -8.08 -6.55
CA ALA A 614 -31.99 -9.38 -6.57
C ALA A 614 -31.40 -10.41 -7.56
N ASN A 615 -30.63 -9.96 -8.55
CA ASN A 615 -29.98 -10.83 -9.55
C ASN A 615 -28.52 -11.18 -9.18
N ILE A 616 -28.01 -10.61 -8.10
CA ILE A 616 -26.66 -10.87 -7.58
C ILE A 616 -26.84 -11.81 -6.38
N LEU A 617 -26.34 -13.02 -6.50
CA LEU A 617 -26.64 -14.14 -5.60
C LEU A 617 -25.37 -14.56 -4.85
N HIS A 618 -25.50 -14.83 -3.57
CA HIS A 618 -24.44 -15.42 -2.76
C HIS A 618 -24.59 -16.95 -2.78
N LEU A 619 -23.63 -17.63 -3.40
CA LEU A 619 -23.64 -19.07 -3.65
C LEU A 619 -22.34 -19.70 -3.15
N ASP A 620 -22.39 -20.45 -2.04
CA ASP A 620 -21.26 -21.22 -1.50
C ASP A 620 -20.02 -20.35 -1.20
N GLY A 621 -20.22 -19.19 -0.55
CA GLY A 621 -19.14 -18.28 -0.14
C GLY A 621 -18.57 -17.41 -1.26
N ARG A 622 -19.35 -17.16 -2.32
CA ARG A 622 -18.96 -16.32 -3.46
C ARG A 622 -20.18 -15.68 -4.12
N TRP A 623 -19.96 -14.54 -4.76
CA TRP A 623 -20.99 -13.86 -5.54
C TRP A 623 -21.08 -14.41 -6.97
N VAL A 624 -22.32 -14.58 -7.45
CA VAL A 624 -22.64 -14.97 -8.82
C VAL A 624 -23.77 -14.11 -9.39
N LEU A 625 -23.67 -13.77 -10.67
CA LEU A 625 -24.69 -13.03 -11.41
C LEU A 625 -25.63 -14.00 -12.13
N GLY A 626 -26.93 -13.82 -11.92
CA GLY A 626 -28.00 -14.62 -12.52
C GLY A 626 -29.02 -13.79 -13.30
N ASP A 627 -30.01 -14.48 -13.88
CA ASP A 627 -31.12 -13.89 -14.65
C ASP A 627 -30.72 -13.18 -15.97
N TRP A 628 -30.15 -13.97 -16.89
CA TRP A 628 -29.75 -13.54 -18.25
C TRP A 628 -30.94 -13.39 -19.23
N GLY A 629 -32.16 -13.21 -18.72
CA GLY A 629 -33.42 -13.26 -19.50
C GLY A 629 -33.68 -12.09 -20.46
N ILE A 630 -32.97 -10.95 -20.33
CA ILE A 630 -33.10 -9.75 -21.20
C ILE A 630 -31.89 -9.58 -22.14
N VAL A 631 -30.99 -10.56 -22.17
CA VAL A 631 -29.72 -10.43 -22.89
C VAL A 631 -29.93 -10.29 -24.40
N ARG A 632 -29.26 -9.31 -25.01
CA ARG A 632 -29.25 -9.13 -26.47
C ARG A 632 -27.84 -8.81 -26.96
N ARG A 633 -27.57 -9.14 -28.22
CA ARG A 633 -26.32 -8.77 -28.91
C ARG A 633 -26.28 -7.27 -29.26
N PRO A 634 -25.10 -6.62 -29.29
CA PRO A 634 -24.91 -5.29 -29.85
C PRO A 634 -25.43 -5.18 -31.29
N HIS A 635 -25.68 -3.94 -31.74
CA HIS A 635 -26.22 -3.63 -33.07
C HIS A 635 -25.41 -4.29 -34.21
N GLY A 636 -26.09 -5.02 -35.10
CA GLY A 636 -25.50 -5.49 -36.36
C GLY A 636 -26.00 -6.82 -36.94
N GLN A 637 -26.69 -7.68 -36.19
CA GLN A 637 -27.21 -8.97 -36.70
C GLN A 637 -28.62 -9.27 -36.14
N THR A 638 -29.65 -8.98 -36.98
CA THR A 638 -31.12 -9.33 -37.02
C THR A 638 -31.89 -9.84 -35.76
N THR A 639 -33.19 -9.60 -35.50
CA THR A 639 -34.39 -9.16 -36.29
C THR A 639 -35.50 -8.54 -35.40
N THR A 640 -36.26 -7.62 -36.00
CA THR A 640 -37.66 -7.14 -35.74
C THR A 640 -37.97 -6.14 -34.61
N PRO A 641 -38.40 -4.90 -34.95
CA PRO A 641 -38.95 -3.90 -34.02
C PRO A 641 -40.38 -4.25 -33.58
N GLY A 642 -40.67 -4.04 -32.29
CA GLY A 642 -42.03 -3.93 -31.79
C GLY A 642 -42.40 -4.90 -30.66
N ARG A 643 -42.90 -4.32 -29.55
CA ARG A 643 -43.54 -4.96 -28.37
C ARG A 643 -42.62 -5.34 -27.20
N THR A 644 -41.98 -4.35 -26.59
CA THR A 644 -41.69 -4.41 -25.15
C THR A 644 -42.95 -4.04 -24.38
N GLY A 645 -43.52 -5.04 -23.70
CA GLY A 645 -44.60 -4.86 -22.75
C GLY A 645 -44.06 -4.15 -21.53
N ARG A 646 -44.82 -3.16 -21.06
CA ARG A 646 -44.64 -2.46 -19.79
C ARG A 646 -44.83 -3.49 -18.67
N GLU A 647 -43.75 -3.87 -18.00
CA GLU A 647 -43.78 -4.51 -16.69
C GLU A 647 -43.06 -3.58 -15.71
N ILE A 648 -43.75 -3.35 -14.61
CA ILE A 648 -43.57 -2.34 -13.56
C ILE A 648 -42.67 -2.96 -12.48
N GLY A 649 -41.67 -2.23 -11.99
CA GLY A 649 -40.86 -2.61 -10.81
C GLY A 649 -39.34 -2.81 -11.00
N THR A 650 -38.72 -2.29 -12.06
CA THR A 650 -37.25 -2.43 -12.28
C THR A 650 -36.66 -1.25 -13.08
N ALA A 651 -37.31 -0.09 -13.03
CA ALA A 651 -36.89 1.09 -13.78
C ALA A 651 -35.75 1.86 -13.08
N GLU A 652 -35.55 1.59 -11.80
CA GLU A 652 -34.81 2.42 -10.86
C GLU A 652 -33.28 2.24 -10.98
N PHE A 653 -32.82 1.01 -11.28
CA PHE A 653 -31.41 0.69 -11.54
C PHE A 653 -31.03 0.82 -13.02
N ARG A 654 -32.01 1.02 -13.91
CA ARG A 654 -31.81 0.97 -15.36
C ARG A 654 -31.15 2.25 -15.89
N ALA A 655 -30.21 2.08 -16.83
CA ALA A 655 -29.61 3.21 -17.53
C ALA A 655 -30.64 4.06 -18.31
N PRO A 656 -30.52 5.40 -18.32
CA PRO A 656 -31.49 6.31 -18.95
C PRO A 656 -31.78 5.99 -20.41
N GLU A 657 -30.76 5.66 -21.19
CA GLU A 657 -30.87 5.37 -22.62
C GLU A 657 -31.76 4.15 -22.92
N LEU A 658 -31.81 3.16 -22.01
CA LEU A 658 -32.64 1.96 -22.14
C LEU A 658 -34.13 2.25 -21.96
N SER A 659 -34.46 3.36 -21.30
CA SER A 659 -35.85 3.82 -21.13
C SER A 659 -36.36 4.59 -22.36
N VAL A 660 -35.43 5.15 -23.16
CA VAL A 660 -35.73 5.86 -24.41
C VAL A 660 -35.80 4.87 -25.57
N ASP A 661 -34.73 4.09 -25.76
CA ASP A 661 -34.69 3.02 -26.75
C ASP A 661 -33.84 1.85 -26.22
N PRO A 662 -34.46 0.68 -25.92
CA PRO A 662 -33.74 -0.51 -25.50
C PRO A 662 -32.66 -0.99 -26.48
N HIS A 663 -32.66 -0.51 -27.72
CA HIS A 663 -31.62 -0.81 -28.69
C HIS A 663 -30.30 -0.08 -28.38
N ASN A 664 -30.34 1.10 -27.73
CA ASN A 664 -29.15 1.91 -27.41
C ASN A 664 -28.26 1.34 -26.29
N ALA A 665 -28.51 0.09 -25.86
CA ALA A 665 -27.70 -0.56 -24.83
C ALA A 665 -26.26 -0.77 -25.29
N THR A 666 -25.32 -0.41 -24.42
CA THR A 666 -23.87 -0.62 -24.56
C THR A 666 -23.31 -1.23 -23.27
N PRO A 667 -22.04 -1.67 -23.24
CA PRO A 667 -21.36 -2.03 -21.98
C PRO A 667 -21.52 -0.98 -20.87
N SER A 668 -21.44 0.31 -21.24
CA SER A 668 -21.64 1.44 -20.31
C SER A 668 -23.07 1.54 -19.74
N SER A 669 -24.06 0.87 -20.33
CA SER A 669 -25.40 0.74 -19.74
C SER A 669 -25.41 -0.25 -18.57
N ASP A 670 -24.67 -1.35 -18.69
CA ASP A 670 -24.52 -2.33 -17.60
C ASP A 670 -23.70 -1.73 -16.44
N ILE A 671 -22.66 -0.97 -16.76
CA ILE A 671 -21.81 -0.25 -15.78
C ILE A 671 -22.62 0.81 -15.00
N TYR A 672 -23.56 1.50 -15.66
CA TYR A 672 -24.49 2.40 -14.97
C TYR A 672 -25.32 1.67 -13.92
N SER A 673 -25.89 0.52 -14.30
CA SER A 673 -26.71 -0.28 -13.40
C SER A 673 -25.90 -0.85 -12.23
N LEU A 674 -24.65 -1.27 -12.47
CA LEU A 674 -23.72 -1.66 -11.40
C LEU A 674 -23.40 -0.49 -10.46
N GLY A 675 -23.13 0.71 -10.99
CA GLY A 675 -22.92 1.91 -10.19
C GLY A 675 -24.12 2.25 -9.30
N LYS A 676 -25.34 2.08 -9.81
CA LYS A 676 -26.58 2.24 -9.01
C LYS A 676 -26.74 1.17 -7.93
N VAL A 677 -26.34 -0.08 -8.20
CA VAL A 677 -26.30 -1.15 -7.20
C VAL A 677 -25.34 -0.80 -6.06
N ILE A 678 -24.11 -0.39 -6.37
CA ILE A 678 -23.11 0.02 -5.37
C ILE A 678 -23.62 1.18 -4.52
N GLY A 679 -24.20 2.20 -5.17
CA GLY A 679 -24.81 3.33 -4.48
C GLY A 679 -25.96 2.93 -3.54
N TRP A 680 -26.77 1.95 -3.94
CA TRP A 680 -27.87 1.44 -3.11
C TRP A 680 -27.37 0.62 -1.93
N LEU A 681 -26.41 -0.28 -2.17
CA LEU A 681 -25.81 -1.10 -1.11
C LEU A 681 -25.23 -0.24 0.02
N LEU A 682 -24.60 0.88 -0.34
CA LEU A 682 -23.97 1.80 0.63
C LEU A 682 -24.90 2.81 1.29
N THR A 683 -26.02 3.16 0.65
CA THR A 683 -26.94 4.19 1.20
C THR A 683 -28.19 3.61 1.83
N GLY A 684 -28.58 2.37 1.48
CA GLY A 684 -29.85 1.75 1.88
C GLY A 684 -31.10 2.52 1.43
N THR A 685 -30.93 3.57 0.61
CA THR A 685 -32.00 4.48 0.20
C THR A 685 -32.62 3.99 -1.10
N GLU A 686 -33.95 3.92 -1.15
CA GLU A 686 -34.69 3.48 -2.34
C GLU A 686 -34.26 4.25 -3.60
N PRO A 687 -33.84 3.56 -4.68
CA PRO A 687 -33.30 4.23 -5.85
C PRO A 687 -34.42 4.87 -6.67
N GLU A 688 -34.22 6.12 -7.09
CA GLU A 688 -35.07 6.77 -8.08
C GLU A 688 -34.52 6.59 -9.50
N ALA A 689 -35.41 6.51 -10.49
CA ALA A 689 -35.03 6.36 -11.90
C ALA A 689 -34.33 7.63 -12.43
N ASN A 690 -33.19 7.44 -13.08
CA ASN A 690 -32.33 8.52 -13.63
C ASN A 690 -31.73 9.48 -12.58
N VAL A 691 -31.80 9.15 -11.30
CA VAL A 691 -31.17 9.93 -10.21
C VAL A 691 -29.94 9.15 -9.69
N PRO A 692 -28.73 9.75 -9.68
CA PRO A 692 -27.54 9.08 -9.15
C PRO A 692 -27.68 8.92 -7.63
N LEU A 693 -27.36 7.73 -7.11
CA LEU A 693 -27.44 7.41 -5.69
C LEU A 693 -26.06 7.48 -5.07
N LEU A 694 -25.57 8.69 -4.80
CA LEU A 694 -24.19 8.91 -4.36
C LEU A 694 -24.01 8.51 -2.88
N PRO A 695 -23.03 7.64 -2.55
CA PRO A 695 -22.63 7.35 -1.18
C PRO A 695 -22.24 8.61 -0.38
N PRO A 696 -22.27 8.58 0.97
CA PRO A 696 -21.89 9.73 1.80
C PRO A 696 -20.51 10.33 1.46
N PRO A 697 -20.30 11.65 1.66
CA PRO A 697 -18.97 12.25 1.55
C PRO A 697 -17.95 11.50 2.41
N GLY A 698 -16.78 11.17 1.86
CA GLY A 698 -15.75 10.37 2.55
C GLY A 698 -15.75 8.88 2.19
N SER A 699 -16.82 8.33 1.61
CA SER A 699 -16.80 6.97 1.07
C SER A 699 -15.88 6.86 -0.16
N PRO A 700 -14.95 5.88 -0.22
CA PRO A 700 -14.08 5.68 -1.38
C PRO A 700 -14.88 5.34 -2.65
N TRP A 701 -16.07 4.76 -2.49
CA TRP A 701 -16.97 4.42 -3.59
C TRP A 701 -17.71 5.61 -4.19
N ARG A 702 -17.69 6.78 -3.55
CA ARG A 702 -18.47 7.94 -4.01
C ARG A 702 -18.06 8.42 -5.39
N ALA A 703 -16.75 8.47 -5.67
CA ALA A 703 -16.23 8.87 -6.99
C ALA A 703 -16.57 7.82 -8.07
N VAL A 704 -16.44 6.54 -7.73
CA VAL A 704 -16.82 5.41 -8.59
C VAL A 704 -18.29 5.51 -9.00
N VAL A 705 -19.20 5.60 -8.03
CA VAL A 705 -20.65 5.68 -8.28
C VAL A 705 -21.00 6.94 -9.09
N LYS A 706 -20.34 8.07 -8.82
CA LYS A 706 -20.54 9.32 -9.57
C LYS A 706 -20.18 9.15 -11.04
N GLN A 707 -19.03 8.55 -11.35
CA GLN A 707 -18.58 8.35 -12.73
C GLN A 707 -19.46 7.34 -13.48
N CYS A 708 -19.89 6.26 -12.82
CA CYS A 708 -20.78 5.28 -13.44
C CYS A 708 -22.18 5.85 -13.74
N SER A 709 -22.62 6.83 -12.94
CA SER A 709 -23.99 7.35 -12.99
C SER A 709 -24.18 8.58 -13.90
N PHE A 710 -23.20 8.94 -14.73
CA PHE A 710 -23.36 10.05 -15.68
C PHE A 710 -24.54 9.81 -16.63
N ARG A 711 -25.31 10.86 -16.94
CA ARG A 711 -26.47 10.73 -17.82
C ARG A 711 -26.08 10.36 -19.26
N GLU A 712 -25.04 11.01 -19.79
CA GLU A 712 -24.48 10.70 -21.10
C GLU A 712 -23.60 9.45 -21.04
N PRO A 713 -23.87 8.38 -21.83
CA PRO A 713 -23.11 7.15 -21.79
C PRO A 713 -21.60 7.31 -22.05
N SER A 714 -21.18 8.25 -22.90
CA SER A 714 -19.77 8.49 -23.22
C SER A 714 -18.93 9.03 -22.06
N ASN A 715 -19.56 9.56 -21.02
CA ASN A 715 -18.89 10.06 -19.82
C ASN A 715 -18.72 8.99 -18.72
N ARG A 716 -19.24 7.78 -18.96
CA ARG A 716 -19.07 6.61 -18.08
C ARG A 716 -17.84 5.82 -18.55
N PRO A 717 -17.32 4.88 -17.74
CA PRO A 717 -16.43 3.86 -18.27
C PRO A 717 -17.11 3.11 -19.43
N GLN A 718 -16.39 2.97 -20.54
CA GLN A 718 -16.88 2.35 -21.76
C GLN A 718 -16.70 0.83 -21.74
N THR A 719 -15.78 0.32 -20.93
CA THR A 719 -15.52 -1.11 -20.75
C THR A 719 -15.45 -1.48 -19.26
N ILE A 720 -15.52 -2.79 -18.97
CA ILE A 720 -15.38 -3.28 -17.60
C ILE A 720 -13.96 -3.05 -17.08
N GLU A 721 -12.95 -3.11 -17.95
CA GLU A 721 -11.55 -2.78 -17.61
C GLU A 721 -11.42 -1.33 -17.14
N GLU A 722 -12.00 -0.36 -17.88
CA GLU A 722 -11.99 1.05 -17.46
C GLU A 722 -12.72 1.29 -16.13
N PHE A 723 -13.77 0.50 -15.87
CA PHE A 723 -14.50 0.52 -14.60
C PHE A 723 -13.64 -0.03 -13.45
N LEU A 724 -12.94 -1.15 -13.64
CA LEU A 724 -12.06 -1.73 -12.63
C LEU A 724 -10.85 -0.83 -12.34
N ASP A 725 -10.26 -0.19 -13.35
CA ASP A 725 -9.21 0.81 -13.16
C ASP A 725 -9.69 1.99 -12.32
N LEU A 726 -10.93 2.42 -12.51
CA LEU A 726 -11.55 3.45 -11.67
C LEU A 726 -11.73 2.98 -10.23
N VAL A 727 -12.21 1.76 -10.02
CA VAL A 727 -12.35 1.17 -8.69
C VAL A 727 -10.98 1.08 -8.00
N GLU A 728 -9.95 0.58 -8.68
CA GLU A 728 -8.61 0.47 -8.12
C GLU A 728 -7.98 1.83 -7.83
N ARG A 729 -8.14 2.83 -8.69
CA ARG A 729 -7.64 4.20 -8.41
C ARG A 729 -8.28 4.81 -7.17
N GLU A 730 -9.58 4.63 -6.98
CA GLU A 730 -10.33 5.24 -5.89
C GLU A 730 -10.28 4.42 -4.59
N MET A 731 -9.99 3.11 -4.68
CA MET A 731 -9.94 2.17 -3.54
C MET A 731 -8.54 1.70 -3.17
N ALA A 732 -7.52 1.92 -3.99
CA ALA A 732 -6.14 1.74 -3.56
C ALA A 732 -5.99 2.54 -2.27
N ALA A 733 -5.59 1.85 -1.20
CA ALA A 733 -5.33 2.48 0.07
C ALA A 733 -4.54 3.75 -0.22
N ARG A 734 -5.09 4.92 0.14
CA ARG A 734 -4.27 6.11 0.30
C ARG A 734 -3.29 5.74 1.41
N LEU A 735 -2.17 5.13 1.05
CA LEU A 735 -0.95 5.05 1.83
C LEU A 735 -0.35 6.46 1.86
N GLU A 736 -1.13 7.43 2.34
CA GLU A 736 -0.61 8.68 2.83
C GLU A 736 -0.44 8.45 4.33
N LEU A 737 0.79 8.61 4.83
CA LEU A 737 1.05 8.61 6.26
C LEU A 737 0.06 9.59 6.92
N PRO A 738 -0.54 9.27 8.09
CA PRO A 738 -1.45 10.18 8.78
C PRO A 738 -0.89 11.59 8.90
N ILE A 739 0.42 11.73 9.13
CA ILE A 739 1.13 13.01 9.14
C ILE A 739 1.14 13.74 7.78
N ALA A 740 1.31 13.05 6.65
CA ALA A 740 1.27 13.68 5.32
C ALA A 740 -0.13 14.20 5.00
N ARG A 741 -1.15 13.43 5.37
CA ARG A 741 -2.55 13.86 5.23
C ARG A 741 -2.88 15.02 6.17
N ALA A 742 -2.35 14.98 7.39
CA ALA A 742 -2.50 16.04 8.37
C ALA A 742 -1.86 17.35 7.89
N GLN A 743 -0.66 17.30 7.33
CA GLN A 743 0.03 18.48 6.77
C GLN A 743 -0.78 19.14 5.65
N GLU A 744 -1.40 18.35 4.77
CA GLU A 744 -2.30 18.89 3.73
C GLU A 744 -3.55 19.54 4.33
N LEU A 745 -4.14 18.93 5.36
CA LEU A 745 -5.30 19.46 6.06
C LEU A 745 -4.97 20.72 6.87
N VAL A 746 -3.79 20.78 7.49
CA VAL A 746 -3.27 21.98 8.18
C VAL A 746 -3.17 23.13 7.20
N GLN A 747 -2.54 22.92 6.03
CA GLN A 747 -2.38 24.00 5.05
C GLN A 747 -3.74 24.57 4.60
N LYS A 748 -4.72 23.70 4.36
CA LYS A 748 -6.08 24.10 3.98
C LYS A 748 -6.83 24.81 5.12
N ALA A 749 -6.62 24.37 6.35
CA ALA A 749 -7.21 25.02 7.53
C ALA A 749 -6.59 26.41 7.75
N GLU A 750 -5.29 26.59 7.54
CA GLU A 750 -4.59 27.90 7.55
C GLU A 750 -5.16 28.85 6.47
N ASP A 751 -5.61 28.30 5.34
CA ASP A 751 -6.30 29.05 4.28
C ASP A 751 -7.80 29.34 4.60
N GLY A 752 -8.27 28.98 5.80
CA GLY A 752 -9.62 29.24 6.30
C GLY A 752 -10.65 28.12 6.07
N ASP A 753 -10.24 26.92 5.64
CA ASP A 753 -11.15 25.78 5.45
C ASP A 753 -11.52 25.11 6.79
N THR A 754 -12.69 25.44 7.32
CA THR A 754 -13.23 24.86 8.56
C THR A 754 -13.50 23.35 8.45
N GLU A 755 -13.79 22.82 7.26
CA GLU A 755 -13.98 21.39 7.04
C GLU A 755 -12.64 20.65 7.14
N ALA A 756 -11.56 21.25 6.63
CA ALA A 756 -10.22 20.70 6.77
C ALA A 756 -9.78 20.64 8.24
N ALA A 757 -10.04 21.69 9.02
CA ALA A 757 -9.77 21.69 10.46
C ALA A 757 -10.55 20.58 11.20
N ARG A 758 -11.85 20.40 10.89
CA ARG A 758 -12.64 19.33 11.49
C ARG A 758 -12.13 17.93 11.14
N ARG A 759 -11.70 17.74 9.89
CA ARG A 759 -11.10 16.47 9.44
C ARG A 759 -9.75 16.22 10.09
N LEU A 760 -8.95 17.25 10.34
CA LEU A 760 -7.69 17.12 11.06
C LEU A 760 -7.92 16.70 12.52
N LEU A 761 -8.91 17.30 13.20
CA LEU A 761 -9.29 16.89 14.56
C LEU A 761 -9.78 15.44 14.62
N ALA A 762 -10.59 15.02 13.63
CA ALA A 762 -11.04 13.63 13.51
C ALA A 762 -9.87 12.66 13.26
N LEU A 763 -8.98 13.03 12.33
CA LEU A 763 -7.78 12.26 12.02
C LEU A 763 -6.88 12.11 13.26
N ALA A 764 -6.67 13.17 14.04
CA ALA A 764 -5.92 13.10 15.29
C ALA A 764 -6.59 12.18 16.32
N ALA A 765 -7.91 12.21 16.44
CA ALA A 765 -8.66 11.36 17.36
C ALA A 765 -8.51 9.86 17.02
N ASP A 766 -8.52 9.53 15.73
CA ASP A 766 -8.36 8.15 15.23
C ASP A 766 -6.91 7.64 15.38
N HIS A 767 -5.94 8.55 15.53
CA HIS A 767 -4.51 8.24 15.60
C HIS A 767 -3.84 8.80 16.87
N GLY A 768 -4.45 8.54 18.04
CA GLY A 768 -3.99 9.07 19.34
C GLY A 768 -2.53 8.76 19.72
N GLY A 769 -1.93 7.71 19.16
CA GLY A 769 -0.53 7.34 19.37
C GLY A 769 0.48 8.00 18.42
N ASP A 770 0.02 8.79 17.44
CA ASP A 770 0.89 9.40 16.43
C ASP A 770 1.54 10.69 16.97
N TYR A 771 2.81 10.57 17.34
CA TYR A 771 3.59 11.64 17.98
C TYR A 771 3.71 12.90 17.12
N GLU A 772 4.03 12.75 15.83
CA GLU A 772 4.24 13.88 14.91
C GLU A 772 2.92 14.58 14.60
N LEU A 773 1.82 13.83 14.50
CA LEU A 773 0.48 14.39 14.30
C LEU A 773 0.08 15.34 15.44
N TYR A 774 0.35 14.94 16.69
CA TYR A 774 -0.03 15.71 17.87
C TYR A 774 0.91 16.88 18.16
N LEU A 775 2.20 16.79 17.84
CA LEU A 775 3.16 17.84 18.20
C LEU A 775 3.53 18.78 17.05
N ASP A 776 3.35 18.36 15.79
CA ASP A 776 3.73 19.15 14.62
C ASP A 776 2.55 19.61 13.77
N ALA A 777 1.43 18.88 13.75
CA ALA A 777 0.26 19.25 12.95
C ALA A 777 -0.86 19.91 13.79
N LEU A 778 -1.31 19.27 14.87
CA LEU A 778 -2.43 19.76 15.68
C LEU A 778 -2.20 21.17 16.28
N PRO A 779 -1.01 21.50 16.82
CA PRO A 779 -0.76 22.80 17.43
C PRO A 779 -0.68 23.95 16.42
N ARG A 780 -0.63 23.65 15.12
CA ARG A 780 -0.65 24.65 14.04
C ARG A 780 -2.05 25.17 13.72
N LEU A 781 -3.10 24.47 14.17
CA LEU A 781 -4.46 24.98 14.02
C LEU A 781 -4.63 26.26 14.84
N ASP A 782 -5.11 27.31 14.19
CA ASP A 782 -5.54 28.54 14.86
C ASP A 782 -6.61 28.22 15.92
N MET A 783 -6.42 28.71 17.14
CA MET A 783 -7.36 28.50 18.24
C MET A 783 -8.72 29.14 18.02
N ASP A 784 -8.78 30.24 17.27
CA ASP A 784 -10.07 30.85 16.91
C ASP A 784 -10.88 29.94 15.97
N LEU A 785 -10.21 29.07 15.21
CA LEU A 785 -10.82 28.06 14.34
C LEU A 785 -11.07 26.73 15.05
N ALA A 786 -10.12 26.27 15.87
CA ALA A 786 -10.18 24.95 16.49
C ALA A 786 -11.09 24.91 17.72
N ALA A 787 -11.11 25.96 18.56
CA ALA A 787 -11.85 25.96 19.81
C ALA A 787 -13.38 25.75 19.63
N PRO A 788 -14.06 26.40 18.66
CA PRO A 788 -15.48 26.13 18.41
C PRO A 788 -15.75 24.68 18.00
N LEU A 789 -14.84 24.05 17.25
CA LEU A 789 -14.97 22.66 16.81
C LEU A 789 -14.77 21.67 17.96
N LEU A 790 -13.79 21.94 18.83
CA LEU A 790 -13.54 21.14 20.04
C LEU A 790 -14.70 21.22 21.03
N LEU A 791 -15.25 22.42 21.25
CA LEU A 791 -16.39 22.61 22.14
C LEU A 791 -17.68 21.96 21.62
N ALA A 792 -17.85 21.90 20.29
CA ALA A 792 -18.98 21.20 19.68
C ALA A 792 -18.95 19.68 19.88
N ASN A 793 -17.78 19.09 20.16
CA ASN A 793 -17.62 17.66 20.45
C ASN A 793 -16.68 17.44 21.64
N THR A 794 -17.19 17.68 22.84
CA THR A 794 -16.39 17.64 24.08
C THR A 794 -15.76 16.27 24.35
N GLU A 795 -16.44 15.16 24.01
CA GLU A 795 -15.90 13.80 24.21
C GLU A 795 -14.66 13.55 23.34
N GLN A 796 -14.71 13.96 22.08
CA GLN A 796 -13.55 13.91 21.18
C GLN A 796 -12.45 14.86 21.65
N ALA A 797 -12.81 16.07 22.10
CA ALA A 797 -11.84 17.04 22.60
C ALA A 797 -11.09 16.54 23.84
N LEU A 798 -11.77 15.89 24.78
CA LEU A 798 -11.13 15.24 25.94
C LEU A 798 -10.16 14.15 25.51
N THR A 799 -10.52 13.35 24.50
CA THR A 799 -9.64 12.32 23.93
C THR A 799 -8.37 12.93 23.32
N LEU A 800 -8.50 14.01 22.56
CA LEU A 800 -7.38 14.74 21.96
C LEU A 800 -6.46 15.36 23.01
N VAL A 801 -7.03 15.98 24.04
CA VAL A 801 -6.25 16.60 25.13
C VAL A 801 -5.51 15.54 25.95
N ALA A 802 -6.15 14.41 26.26
CA ALA A 802 -5.53 13.30 26.95
C ALA A 802 -4.38 12.69 26.12
N ALA A 803 -4.58 12.51 24.81
CA ALA A 803 -3.54 12.02 23.90
C ALA A 803 -2.36 13.00 23.79
N MET A 804 -2.61 14.31 23.61
CA MET A 804 -1.57 15.34 23.65
C MET A 804 -0.77 15.31 24.96
N THR A 805 -1.44 15.09 26.09
CA THR A 805 -0.80 14.99 27.40
C THR A 805 0.04 13.71 27.54
N GLY A 806 -0.44 12.60 26.98
CA GLY A 806 0.26 11.32 26.96
C GLY A 806 1.61 11.34 26.22
N HIS A 807 1.81 12.30 25.32
CA HIS A 807 3.07 12.49 24.57
C HIS A 807 4.15 13.26 25.34
N VAL A 808 3.92 13.60 26.61
CA VAL A 808 4.89 14.36 27.43
C VAL A 808 6.25 13.67 27.57
N ASP A 809 6.32 12.35 27.50
CA ASP A 809 7.58 11.59 27.60
C ASP A 809 8.36 11.50 26.27
N GLY A 810 7.89 12.21 25.24
CA GLY A 810 8.49 12.20 23.91
C GLY A 810 8.17 10.94 23.09
N ASP A 811 8.97 10.67 22.05
CA ASP A 811 8.96 9.46 21.22
C ASP A 811 9.45 8.18 21.96
N GLY A 812 9.32 8.14 23.30
CA GLY A 812 9.89 7.10 24.16
C GLY A 812 11.34 7.35 24.58
N THR A 813 11.87 8.57 24.38
CA THR A 813 13.22 8.99 24.82
C THR A 813 13.27 9.58 26.24
N GLY A 814 12.12 9.76 26.88
CA GLY A 814 11.99 10.10 28.30
C GLY A 814 12.07 11.58 28.64
N TRP A 815 12.18 12.46 27.63
CA TRP A 815 12.10 13.92 27.78
C TRP A 815 11.54 14.56 26.51
N PRO A 816 10.53 15.44 26.60
CA PRO A 816 9.99 16.16 25.44
C PRO A 816 10.97 17.23 24.94
N HIS A 817 11.03 17.50 23.63
CA HIS A 817 11.86 18.61 23.15
C HIS A 817 11.28 19.97 23.57
N TYR A 818 12.18 20.93 23.82
CA TYR A 818 11.83 22.28 24.27
C TYR A 818 10.75 22.96 23.41
N ASN A 819 10.90 22.90 22.08
CA ASN A 819 9.94 23.50 21.14
C ASN A 819 8.61 22.74 21.04
N GLU A 820 8.60 21.44 21.31
CA GLU A 820 7.39 20.61 21.35
C GLU A 820 6.57 20.95 22.60
N ALA A 821 7.25 21.02 23.76
CA ALA A 821 6.63 21.46 25.01
C ALA A 821 6.07 22.88 24.89
N LYS A 822 6.81 23.80 24.26
CA LYS A 822 6.33 25.15 23.97
C LYS A 822 5.01 25.15 23.20
N ARG A 823 4.90 24.35 22.12
CA ARG A 823 3.69 24.23 21.29
C ARG A 823 2.54 23.58 22.05
N ALA A 824 2.80 22.47 22.73
CA ALA A 824 1.80 21.74 23.51
C ALA A 824 1.23 22.61 24.64
N ILE A 825 2.07 23.29 25.42
CA ILE A 825 1.65 24.21 26.48
C ILE A 825 0.79 25.35 25.92
N ALA A 826 1.21 25.95 24.80
CA ALA A 826 0.47 27.05 24.17
C ALA A 826 -0.91 26.59 23.67
N TRP A 827 -0.99 25.43 23.02
CA TRP A 827 -2.23 24.85 22.51
C TRP A 827 -3.18 24.46 23.64
N LEU A 828 -2.69 23.72 24.65
CA LEU A 828 -3.47 23.30 25.82
C LEU A 828 -3.98 24.51 26.63
N ARG A 829 -3.16 25.55 26.80
CA ARG A 829 -3.61 26.82 27.39
C ARG A 829 -4.72 27.47 26.55
N GLY A 830 -4.57 27.48 25.23
CA GLY A 830 -5.58 28.01 24.31
C GLY A 830 -6.92 27.29 24.42
N VAL A 831 -6.90 25.95 24.50
CA VAL A 831 -8.10 25.12 24.73
C VAL A 831 -8.71 25.43 26.10
N ALA A 832 -7.90 25.47 27.17
CA ALA A 832 -8.39 25.75 28.52
C ALA A 832 -9.01 27.15 28.65
N ASP A 833 -8.42 28.15 28.01
CA ASP A 833 -8.91 29.54 28.02
C ASP A 833 -10.27 29.67 27.32
N HIS A 834 -10.46 29.02 26.17
CA HIS A 834 -11.75 29.00 25.48
C HIS A 834 -12.80 28.18 26.23
N ALA A 835 -12.43 27.02 26.77
CA ALA A 835 -13.31 26.21 27.60
C ALA A 835 -13.78 26.97 28.86
N ALA A 836 -12.91 27.78 29.46
CA ALA A 836 -13.26 28.63 30.59
C ALA A 836 -14.28 29.73 30.24
N ARG A 837 -14.16 30.34 29.05
CA ARG A 837 -15.10 31.36 28.57
C ARG A 837 -16.49 30.81 28.30
N GLU A 838 -16.54 29.58 27.78
CA GLU A 838 -17.78 28.88 27.42
C GLU A 838 -18.31 27.97 28.55
N GLU A 839 -17.73 28.08 29.75
CA GLU A 839 -18.11 27.32 30.94
C GLU A 839 -18.09 25.78 30.78
N ASN A 840 -17.24 25.26 29.88
CA ASN A 840 -16.99 23.84 29.70
C ASN A 840 -15.91 23.36 30.68
N TRP A 841 -16.33 23.08 31.91
CA TRP A 841 -15.42 22.83 33.03
C TRP A 841 -14.61 21.54 32.89
N ASP A 842 -15.17 20.49 32.29
CA ASP A 842 -14.49 19.20 32.11
C ASP A 842 -13.30 19.34 31.16
N LEU A 843 -13.52 19.99 30.00
CA LEU A 843 -12.46 20.24 29.02
C LEU A 843 -11.41 21.22 29.56
N MET A 844 -11.85 22.23 30.32
CA MET A 844 -10.94 23.17 30.98
C MET A 844 -10.02 22.44 31.98
N GLU A 845 -10.57 21.56 32.80
CA GLU A 845 -9.81 20.81 33.80
C GLU A 845 -8.76 19.92 33.13
N GLU A 846 -9.15 19.14 32.12
CA GLU A 846 -8.24 18.23 31.42
C GLU A 846 -7.13 19.00 30.67
N ALA A 847 -7.47 20.09 30.00
CA ALA A 847 -6.49 20.91 29.29
C ALA A 847 -5.53 21.63 30.26
N ALA A 848 -6.02 22.12 31.40
CA ALA A 848 -5.19 22.71 32.44
C ALA A 848 -4.24 21.69 33.09
N ARG A 849 -4.72 20.46 33.31
CA ARG A 849 -3.93 19.32 33.81
C ARG A 849 -2.81 18.97 32.82
N GLY A 850 -3.16 18.83 31.54
CA GLY A 850 -2.19 18.58 30.47
C GLY A 850 -1.12 19.68 30.37
N MET A 851 -1.54 20.95 30.37
CA MET A 851 -0.62 22.09 30.35
C MET A 851 0.37 22.06 31.53
N CYS A 852 -0.12 21.81 32.75
CA CYS A 852 0.74 21.71 33.93
C CYS A 852 1.68 20.50 33.89
N THR A 853 1.26 19.40 33.25
CA THR A 853 2.09 18.20 33.04
C THR A 853 3.28 18.53 32.14
N TRP A 854 3.03 19.17 31.00
CA TRP A 854 4.06 19.62 30.06
C TRP A 854 4.99 20.71 30.63
N ASP A 855 4.43 21.66 31.38
CA ASP A 855 5.20 22.72 32.04
C ASP A 855 6.13 22.14 33.12
N ALA A 856 5.64 21.20 33.94
CA ALA A 856 6.46 20.51 34.93
C ALA A 856 7.60 19.68 34.31
N ALA A 857 7.38 19.09 33.13
CA ALA A 857 8.36 18.25 32.44
C ALA A 857 9.46 19.03 31.70
N SER A 858 9.17 20.22 31.18
CA SER A 858 10.06 20.94 30.25
C SER A 858 10.74 22.20 30.80
N ASN A 859 10.20 22.83 31.85
CA ASN A 859 10.66 24.11 32.38
C ASN A 859 10.80 25.20 31.28
N GLU A 860 9.76 25.37 30.46
CA GLU A 860 9.76 26.32 29.33
C GLU A 860 9.47 27.75 29.83
N TYR A 861 10.50 28.62 29.81
CA TYR A 861 10.43 29.97 30.38
C TYR A 861 9.54 30.95 29.59
N ASP A 862 9.49 30.86 28.26
CA ASP A 862 8.72 31.77 27.42
C ASP A 862 7.20 31.58 27.63
N GLN A 863 6.75 30.32 27.74
CA GLN A 863 5.36 30.01 28.02
C GLN A 863 4.99 30.30 29.46
N GLN A 864 5.91 30.19 30.42
CA GLN A 864 5.64 30.56 31.81
C GLN A 864 5.25 32.04 31.94
N ASP A 865 5.89 32.95 31.21
CA ASP A 865 5.54 34.38 31.25
C ASP A 865 4.14 34.64 30.68
N VAL A 866 3.80 34.02 29.54
CA VAL A 866 2.46 34.15 28.94
C VAL A 866 1.39 33.50 29.83
N THR A 867 1.72 32.36 30.44
CA THR A 867 0.84 31.67 31.38
C THR A 867 0.63 32.50 32.65
N GLN A 868 1.63 33.23 33.16
CA GLN A 868 1.44 34.14 34.29
C GLN A 868 0.38 35.23 34.01
N ASP A 869 0.37 35.78 32.80
CA ASP A 869 -0.63 36.78 32.41
C ASP A 869 -2.04 36.16 32.34
N TRP A 870 -2.14 34.94 31.83
CA TRP A 870 -3.39 34.18 31.85
C TRP A 870 -3.86 33.89 33.29
N LEU A 871 -2.96 33.46 34.18
CA LEU A 871 -3.25 33.24 35.61
C LEU A 871 -3.79 34.51 36.29
N ARG A 872 -3.28 35.69 35.93
CA ARG A 872 -3.77 36.99 36.44
C ARG A 872 -5.17 37.33 35.97
N ALA A 873 -5.62 36.81 34.84
CA ALA A 873 -6.94 37.10 34.27
C ALA A 873 -8.06 36.24 34.88
N LEU A 874 -7.76 35.02 35.33
CA LEU A 874 -8.77 34.05 35.77
C LEU A 874 -9.41 34.40 37.11
N ARG A 875 -10.72 34.18 37.22
CA ARG A 875 -11.54 34.45 38.42
C ARG A 875 -12.53 33.32 38.68
N GLY A 876 -12.99 33.17 39.91
CA GLY A 876 -14.13 32.31 40.24
C GLY A 876 -13.85 30.82 39.97
N GLN A 877 -14.79 30.12 39.33
CA GLN A 877 -14.70 28.67 39.10
C GLN A 877 -13.50 28.27 38.24
N ALA A 878 -13.22 29.03 37.18
CA ALA A 878 -12.04 28.83 36.33
C ALA A 878 -10.72 28.88 37.15
N ALA A 879 -10.64 29.84 38.07
CA ALA A 879 -9.48 29.94 38.98
C ALA A 879 -9.39 28.78 39.97
N GLN A 880 -10.52 28.20 40.40
CA GLN A 880 -10.54 27.03 41.28
C GLN A 880 -10.07 25.75 40.57
N ILE A 881 -10.51 25.52 39.33
CA ILE A 881 -10.14 24.36 38.51
C ILE A 881 -8.62 24.36 38.27
N LEU A 882 -8.08 25.49 37.80
CA LEU A 882 -6.65 25.61 37.56
C LEU A 882 -5.82 25.51 38.85
N ALA A 883 -6.32 26.06 39.96
CA ALA A 883 -5.68 25.86 41.26
C ALA A 883 -5.66 24.38 41.67
N GLY A 884 -6.63 23.57 41.23
CA GLY A 884 -6.61 22.11 41.32
C GLY A 884 -5.46 21.51 40.55
N ALA A 885 -5.35 21.79 39.25
CA ALA A 885 -4.26 21.29 38.40
C ALA A 885 -2.86 21.66 38.93
N LEU A 886 -2.68 22.90 39.40
CA LEU A 886 -1.42 23.36 40.01
C LEU A 886 -1.07 22.62 41.32
N ARG A 887 -2.07 22.23 42.13
CA ARG A 887 -1.83 21.43 43.35
C ARG A 887 -1.38 20.01 43.03
N GLU A 888 -1.88 19.43 41.94
CA GLU A 888 -1.47 18.12 41.46
C GLU A 888 -0.07 18.14 40.81
N HIS A 889 0.32 19.29 40.25
CA HIS A 889 1.60 19.48 39.55
C HIS A 889 2.47 20.53 40.26
N PRO A 890 3.02 20.24 41.46
CA PRO A 890 3.81 21.19 42.23
C PRO A 890 5.09 21.65 41.51
N GLY A 891 5.61 20.85 40.56
CA GLY A 891 6.73 21.25 39.69
C GLY A 891 6.41 22.46 38.83
N SER A 892 5.24 22.46 38.16
CA SER A 892 4.74 23.60 37.39
C SER A 892 4.40 24.79 38.31
N ALA A 893 3.71 24.54 39.43
CA ALA A 893 3.31 25.60 40.36
C ALA A 893 4.48 26.44 40.92
N ARG A 894 5.66 25.82 41.09
CA ARG A 894 6.86 26.51 41.58
C ARG A 894 7.38 27.59 40.63
N TYR A 895 7.16 27.44 39.32
CA TYR A 895 7.59 28.44 38.34
C TYR A 895 6.84 29.78 38.51
N TYR A 896 5.63 29.73 39.07
CA TYR A 896 4.77 30.89 39.26
C TYR A 896 4.89 31.56 40.64
N TYR A 897 5.96 31.29 41.40
CA TYR A 897 6.14 31.76 42.79
C TYR A 897 5.92 33.28 42.99
N LYS A 898 6.20 34.10 41.97
CA LYS A 898 5.98 35.55 41.99
C LYS A 898 4.52 35.92 42.23
N LEU A 899 3.58 35.10 41.78
CA LEU A 899 2.13 35.35 41.90
C LEU A 899 1.59 35.07 43.30
N ALA A 900 2.27 34.27 44.13
CA ALA A 900 1.78 33.83 45.44
C ALA A 900 1.36 34.98 46.38
N ARG A 901 1.99 36.15 46.24
CA ARG A 901 1.73 37.34 47.06
C ARG A 901 1.02 38.47 46.30
N GLU A 902 0.72 38.29 45.02
CA GLU A 902 0.16 39.33 44.14
C GLU A 902 -1.37 39.48 44.37
N ARG A 903 -1.81 40.53 45.05
CA ARG A 903 -3.24 40.67 45.47
C ARG A 903 -4.25 40.72 44.32
N SER A 904 -3.80 41.05 43.10
CA SER A 904 -4.58 41.02 41.86
C SER A 904 -4.94 39.61 41.39
N VAL A 905 -4.23 38.59 41.84
CA VAL A 905 -4.46 37.18 41.47
C VAL A 905 -5.47 36.54 42.40
N ASP A 906 -6.33 35.68 41.86
CA ASP A 906 -7.35 34.95 42.62
C ASP A 906 -6.74 34.20 43.82
N MET A 907 -7.45 34.20 44.95
CA MET A 907 -6.98 33.59 46.20
C MET A 907 -6.72 32.08 46.05
N ALA A 908 -7.50 31.37 45.23
CA ALA A 908 -7.33 29.94 45.03
C ALA A 908 -5.99 29.61 44.34
N ILE A 909 -5.65 30.35 43.28
CA ILE A 909 -4.39 30.21 42.53
C ILE A 909 -3.21 30.58 43.43
N ARG A 910 -3.29 31.70 44.15
CA ARG A 910 -2.25 32.11 45.11
C ARG A 910 -1.97 31.05 46.16
N SER A 911 -3.03 30.46 46.73
CA SER A 911 -2.90 29.42 47.75
C SER A 911 -2.26 28.15 47.19
N ALA A 912 -2.57 27.76 45.95
CA ALA A 912 -1.96 26.60 45.30
C ALA A 912 -0.45 26.79 45.09
N ILE A 913 -0.06 27.97 44.58
CA ILE A 913 1.36 28.31 44.34
C ILE A 913 2.13 28.42 45.66
N ALA A 914 1.57 29.07 46.69
CA ALA A 914 2.19 29.19 48.00
C ALA A 914 2.46 27.80 48.63
N ALA A 915 1.50 26.88 48.52
CA ALA A 915 1.65 25.52 49.04
C ALA A 915 2.78 24.72 48.35
N ALA A 916 3.09 25.02 47.09
CA ALA A 916 4.16 24.36 46.33
C ALA A 916 5.55 24.99 46.55
N THR A 917 5.60 26.23 47.06
CA THR A 917 6.83 27.01 47.24
C THR A 917 7.33 27.04 48.68
N ASP A 918 6.45 26.80 49.66
CA ASP A 918 6.81 26.61 51.09
C ASP A 918 7.32 25.17 51.41
N ARG A 919 7.28 24.25 50.44
CA ARG A 919 7.85 22.89 50.48
C ARG A 919 9.06 22.79 49.58
#